data_AF-U6D9Q3-F1
#
_entry.id   AF-U6D9Q3-F1
#
_cell.length_a   1.000
_cell.length_b   1.000
_cell.length_c   1.000
_cell.angle_alpha   90.00
_cell.angle_beta   90.00
_cell.angle_gamma   90.00
#
_symmetry.space_group_name_H-M   'P 1'
#
loop_
_entity.id
_entity.type
_entity.pdbx_description
1 polymer ?
#
loop_
_entity_poly.entity_id
_entity_poly.type
_entity_poly.pdbx_seq_one_letter_code
_entity_poly.pdbx_strand_id
1 'polypeptide(L)'
;GSQLRLPEPLPAVPEELTEATPNRYRYYQNVCTHSYSFVWWDWARWERELDWMALNGINLALAWSGQEAIWQRVYLALGLTQSEIDEYFTGPAFLAWERMGNLHTWGGPLPRSWHLKQLYLQHRILDRMRSFGMIPVLPAFAGHVPKALTRVFPQINITQLGSWGHFNCSYSCSFLLAPEDPLFPVIGSLFLRELTKEFGTDHIYGADTFNEILPPSSEPSYLAAATASVYQAMITVDPDAVWLLQGWLFQHQPQFWGPAQVTAVLGAVPRGRLLILDLFAESQPVYLRTASFHGQPFIWCMLHNFGGNHGLFGALEAVNQGPAAARLFPNSTMVGTGMAPEGIGQNEVVYALMAELGWRKDPVADLEAWVTSFAARRYGVDSKETEVAWRLLLGSVYNCSGEACTGHNRSPLVRRPSLQMVTTVWYNRSAVFEAWRLLLAATPTLAKSPTFRYDLLDVTRQAAQELVSLYYTEARTAYLNKELVPLMRAAGILVYELLPALDGVLASDSRFLLGTWLEQARAVAVSETEALFYEQNGRYQLTLWGPEGNILDYANKQLAGLVAGYYAPRWELFMQMLVESLVQGRPFQQHHFEENAFQLEQSFVFSTQRYPSQPQGDTVDLAKKLFLKYYPRLVAGTL
;
A
#
# COMPACT_ATOMS: atom_id res chain seq x y z
N GLY A 1 -9.03 1.53 -15.17
CA GLY A 1 -9.31 1.77 -16.62
C GLY A 1 -10.48 2.75 -16.74
N SER A 2 -10.95 3.09 -17.95
CA SER A 2 -12.01 4.11 -18.13
C SER A 2 -13.06 3.72 -19.18
N GLN A 3 -14.29 4.21 -19.02
CA GLN A 3 -15.37 4.15 -19.99
C GLN A 3 -15.84 5.59 -20.24
N LEU A 4 -15.54 6.14 -21.42
CA LEU A 4 -15.64 7.57 -21.74
C LEU A 4 -16.56 7.86 -22.94
N ARG A 5 -17.49 6.95 -23.25
CA ARG A 5 -18.47 7.18 -24.31
C ARG A 5 -19.37 8.36 -23.94
N LEU A 6 -19.40 9.38 -24.79
CA LEU A 6 -20.31 10.51 -24.67
C LEU A 6 -21.61 10.25 -25.45
N PRO A 7 -22.79 10.56 -24.90
CA PRO A 7 -24.04 10.56 -25.65
C PRO A 7 -24.05 11.65 -26.72
N GLU A 8 -24.76 11.40 -27.82
CA GLU A 8 -25.01 12.39 -28.86
C GLU A 8 -26.53 12.56 -29.04
N PRO A 9 -27.09 13.75 -28.68
CA PRO A 9 -26.42 14.91 -28.09
C PRO A 9 -26.01 14.69 -26.62
N LEU A 10 -25.13 15.56 -26.09
CA LEU A 10 -24.81 15.58 -24.66
C LEU A 10 -26.10 15.84 -23.83
N PRO A 11 -26.29 15.17 -22.68
CA PRO A 11 -27.47 15.39 -21.85
C PRO A 11 -27.54 16.83 -21.34
N ALA A 12 -28.74 17.44 -21.39
CA ALA A 12 -28.97 18.75 -20.82
C ALA A 12 -29.06 18.69 -19.29
N VAL A 13 -28.46 19.67 -18.61
CA VAL A 13 -28.69 19.90 -17.18
C VAL A 13 -29.86 20.89 -17.07
N PRO A 14 -30.99 20.53 -16.44
CA PRO A 14 -32.24 21.28 -16.52
C PRO A 14 -32.19 22.66 -15.84
N GLU A 15 -31.31 22.82 -14.85
CA GLU A 15 -31.09 24.07 -14.12
C GLU A 15 -29.62 24.19 -13.69
N GLU A 16 -29.21 25.36 -13.20
CA GLU A 16 -27.85 25.57 -12.70
C GLU A 16 -27.59 24.72 -11.45
N LEU A 17 -26.71 23.73 -11.57
CA LEU A 17 -26.31 22.87 -10.46
C LEU A 17 -25.00 23.38 -9.83
N THR A 18 -25.10 23.95 -8.63
CA THR A 18 -23.94 24.37 -7.82
C THR A 18 -23.77 23.48 -6.61
N GLU A 19 -22.64 22.78 -6.54
CA GLU A 19 -22.29 21.88 -5.43
C GLU A 19 -21.04 22.38 -4.71
N ALA A 20 -21.12 22.48 -3.38
CA ALA A 20 -20.01 22.88 -2.53
C ALA A 20 -19.69 21.76 -1.53
N THR A 21 -18.41 21.40 -1.46
CA THR A 21 -17.94 20.40 -0.48
C THR A 21 -17.92 20.98 0.94
N PRO A 22 -18.28 20.19 1.96
CA PRO A 22 -18.05 20.58 3.37
C PRO A 22 -16.57 20.42 3.80
N ASN A 23 -15.72 19.83 2.95
CA ASN A 23 -14.35 19.47 3.28
C ASN A 23 -13.38 20.52 2.73
N ARG A 24 -12.57 21.14 3.60
CA ARG A 24 -11.51 22.06 3.18
C ARG A 24 -10.44 21.33 2.38
N TYR A 25 -10.09 20.13 2.82
CA TYR A 25 -9.11 19.26 2.17
C TYR A 25 -9.73 17.93 1.76
N ARG A 26 -9.34 17.49 0.56
CA ARG A 26 -9.46 16.11 0.09
C ARG A 26 -8.04 15.63 -0.16
N TYR A 27 -7.56 14.81 0.77
CA TYR A 27 -6.18 14.36 0.83
C TYR A 27 -5.97 13.06 0.04
N TYR A 28 -4.81 12.92 -0.59
CA TYR A 28 -4.42 11.67 -1.24
C TYR A 28 -2.95 11.30 -0.98
N GLN A 29 -2.73 9.98 -0.91
CA GLN A 29 -1.46 9.24 -0.84
C GLN A 29 -1.02 8.88 0.59
N ASN A 30 -0.42 7.71 0.73
CA ASN A 30 0.40 7.33 1.87
C ASN A 30 1.89 7.51 1.52
N VAL A 31 2.76 7.75 2.49
CA VAL A 31 4.22 7.70 2.29
C VAL A 31 4.66 6.37 1.66
N CYS A 32 4.03 5.25 2.05
CA CYS A 32 4.28 3.92 1.51
C CYS A 32 3.95 3.79 0.01
N THR A 33 2.98 4.54 -0.51
CA THR A 33 2.56 4.50 -1.94
C THR A 33 3.70 4.84 -2.88
N HIS A 34 4.61 5.72 -2.44
CA HIS A 34 5.77 6.13 -3.22
C HIS A 34 6.71 4.94 -3.50
N SER A 35 6.78 3.97 -2.60
CA SER A 35 7.60 2.77 -2.75
C SER A 35 6.81 1.60 -3.34
N TYR A 36 5.59 1.32 -2.88
CA TYR A 36 4.81 0.16 -3.32
C TYR A 36 4.09 0.34 -4.66
N SER A 37 4.01 1.56 -5.18
CA SER A 37 3.29 1.83 -6.44
C SER A 37 4.03 2.79 -7.37
N PHE A 38 4.57 3.90 -6.84
CA PHE A 38 5.05 4.99 -7.70
C PHE A 38 6.53 4.89 -8.07
N VAL A 39 7.29 4.00 -7.43
CA VAL A 39 8.76 3.94 -7.49
C VAL A 39 9.31 3.88 -8.92
N TRP A 40 8.59 3.23 -9.84
CA TRP A 40 9.02 3.09 -11.24
C TRP A 40 8.24 3.97 -12.22
N TRP A 41 7.46 4.92 -11.73
CA TRP A 41 6.65 5.78 -12.60
C TRP A 41 7.50 6.80 -13.33
N ASP A 42 7.22 6.93 -14.62
CA ASP A 42 7.65 8.05 -15.43
C ASP A 42 6.66 9.22 -15.33
N TRP A 43 6.96 10.30 -16.05
CA TRP A 43 6.06 11.45 -16.12
C TRP A 43 4.68 11.07 -16.69
N ALA A 44 4.61 10.25 -17.74
CA ALA A 44 3.35 9.93 -18.40
C ALA A 44 2.38 9.17 -17.48
N ARG A 45 2.89 8.34 -16.58
CA ARG A 45 2.06 7.71 -15.54
C ARG A 45 1.64 8.71 -14.46
N TRP A 46 2.54 9.60 -14.02
CA TRP A 46 2.21 10.65 -13.04
C TRP A 46 1.17 11.64 -13.55
N GLU A 47 1.27 12.07 -14.82
CA GLU A 47 0.31 12.97 -15.45
C GLU A 47 -1.12 12.41 -15.38
N ARG A 48 -1.28 11.12 -15.69
CA ARG A 48 -2.58 10.42 -15.55
C ARG A 48 -3.06 10.34 -14.11
N GLU A 49 -2.16 10.19 -13.13
CA GLU A 49 -2.53 10.19 -11.72
C GLU A 49 -3.01 11.57 -11.27
N LEU A 50 -2.33 12.63 -11.70
CA LEU A 50 -2.69 14.02 -11.39
C LEU A 50 -4.03 14.40 -12.02
N ASP A 51 -4.31 13.94 -13.24
CA ASP A 51 -5.63 14.10 -13.86
C ASP A 51 -6.71 13.33 -13.09
N TRP A 52 -6.43 12.09 -12.65
CA TRP A 52 -7.34 11.34 -11.78
C TRP A 52 -7.58 12.05 -10.44
N MET A 53 -6.53 12.58 -9.81
CA MET A 53 -6.62 13.38 -8.58
C MET A 53 -7.53 14.60 -8.78
N ALA A 54 -7.35 15.33 -9.88
CA ALA A 54 -8.16 16.51 -10.19
C ALA A 54 -9.63 16.14 -10.42
N LEU A 55 -9.90 15.07 -11.18
CA LEU A 55 -11.26 14.57 -11.44
C LEU A 55 -11.98 14.13 -10.14
N ASN A 56 -11.22 13.62 -9.16
CA ASN A 56 -11.76 13.26 -7.85
C ASN A 56 -11.75 14.42 -6.84
N GLY A 57 -11.38 15.63 -7.28
CA GLY A 57 -11.37 16.85 -6.47
C GLY A 57 -10.32 16.86 -5.35
N ILE A 58 -9.25 16.07 -5.47
CA ILE A 58 -8.11 16.12 -4.55
C ILE A 58 -7.45 17.50 -4.65
N ASN A 59 -7.21 18.13 -3.51
CA ASN A 59 -6.54 19.43 -3.43
C ASN A 59 -5.37 19.48 -2.44
N LEU A 60 -5.10 18.37 -1.73
CA LEU A 60 -3.94 18.22 -0.87
C LEU A 60 -3.33 16.85 -1.12
N ALA A 61 -2.06 16.76 -1.48
CA ALA A 61 -1.42 15.47 -1.71
C ALA A 61 0.09 15.55 -1.56
N LEU A 62 0.71 14.39 -1.30
CA LEU A 62 2.15 14.27 -1.17
C LEU A 62 2.87 14.52 -2.50
N ALA A 63 3.97 15.28 -2.47
CA ALA A 63 4.90 15.45 -3.58
C ALA A 63 6.32 15.10 -3.11
N TRP A 64 6.61 13.80 -3.00
CA TRP A 64 7.80 13.26 -2.31
C TRP A 64 8.96 12.84 -3.23
N SER A 65 8.87 13.07 -4.55
CA SER A 65 9.95 12.69 -5.48
C SER A 65 11.18 13.60 -5.32
N GLY A 66 12.38 13.01 -5.44
CA GLY A 66 13.64 13.76 -5.54
C GLY A 66 14.26 14.22 -4.22
N GLN A 67 13.63 13.97 -3.07
CA GLN A 67 14.12 14.47 -1.78
C GLN A 67 15.51 13.92 -1.37
N GLU A 68 15.88 12.70 -1.79
CA GLU A 68 17.23 12.18 -1.54
C GLU A 68 18.30 13.00 -2.26
N ALA A 69 17.98 13.58 -3.42
CA ALA A 69 18.89 14.48 -4.14
C ALA A 69 19.10 15.80 -3.37
N ILE A 70 18.07 16.27 -2.65
CA ILE A 70 18.18 17.44 -1.78
C ILE A 70 19.02 17.09 -0.54
N TRP A 71 18.75 15.94 0.09
CA TRP A 71 19.57 15.44 1.20
C TRP A 71 21.02 15.23 0.82
N GLN A 72 21.32 14.73 -0.38
CA GLN A 72 22.70 14.61 -0.89
C GLN A 72 23.40 15.98 -0.89
N ARG A 73 22.75 17.05 -1.36
CA ARG A 73 23.32 18.42 -1.33
C ARG A 73 23.58 18.88 0.10
N VAL A 74 22.61 18.65 0.99
CA VAL A 74 22.71 19.02 2.41
C VAL A 74 23.88 18.30 3.08
N TYR A 75 23.97 16.99 2.92
CA TYR A 75 25.02 16.18 3.54
C TYR A 75 26.41 16.50 3.00
N LEU A 76 26.56 16.75 1.69
CA LEU A 76 27.81 17.24 1.11
C LEU A 76 28.20 18.60 1.70
N ALA A 77 27.24 19.53 1.84
CA ALA A 77 27.49 20.84 2.45
C ALA A 77 27.87 20.75 3.93
N LEU A 78 27.37 19.72 4.63
CA LEU A 78 27.75 19.40 6.01
C LEU A 78 29.07 18.63 6.11
N GLY A 79 29.72 18.25 5.02
CA GLY A 79 31.04 17.60 5.04
C GLY A 79 31.03 16.06 5.06
N LEU A 80 29.90 15.43 4.73
CA LEU A 80 29.88 14.00 4.41
C LEU A 80 30.52 13.77 3.04
N THR A 81 31.12 12.60 2.88
CA THR A 81 31.65 12.13 1.60
C THR A 81 30.54 11.51 0.75
N GLN A 82 30.73 11.44 -0.57
CA GLN A 82 29.73 10.81 -1.45
C GLN A 82 29.50 9.34 -1.08
N SER A 83 30.56 8.59 -0.72
CA SER A 83 30.44 7.19 -0.30
C SER A 83 29.59 7.02 0.96
N GLU A 84 29.74 7.91 1.95
CA GLU A 84 28.90 7.85 3.17
C GLU A 84 27.42 8.15 2.89
N ILE A 85 27.14 8.98 1.87
CA ILE A 85 25.78 9.28 1.43
C ILE A 85 25.21 8.10 0.65
N ASP A 86 26.00 7.52 -0.26
CA ASP A 86 25.61 6.34 -1.04
C ASP A 86 25.30 5.13 -0.14
N GLU A 87 26.08 4.95 0.94
CA GLU A 87 25.87 3.91 1.96
C GLU A 87 24.65 4.18 2.85
N TYR A 88 24.21 5.44 3.00
CA TYR A 88 23.10 5.79 3.89
C TYR A 88 21.73 5.51 3.27
N PHE A 89 21.52 5.87 2.00
CA PHE A 89 20.20 5.69 1.39
C PHE A 89 19.90 4.22 1.11
N THR A 90 18.63 3.85 1.23
CA THR A 90 18.13 2.55 0.78
C THR A 90 18.01 2.51 -0.75
N GLY A 91 17.70 1.34 -1.28
CA GLY A 91 17.30 1.18 -2.67
C GLY A 91 15.93 1.82 -2.95
N PRO A 92 15.60 2.13 -4.22
CA PRO A 92 14.38 2.87 -4.55
C PRO A 92 13.09 2.28 -3.98
N ALA A 93 13.01 0.95 -3.94
CA ALA A 93 11.84 0.22 -3.47
C ALA A 93 11.62 0.32 -1.95
N PHE A 94 12.55 0.90 -1.18
CA PHE A 94 12.49 0.97 0.28
C PHE A 94 12.57 2.40 0.84
N LEU A 95 12.53 3.42 -0.02
CA LEU A 95 12.70 4.81 0.37
C LEU A 95 11.62 5.32 1.33
N ALA A 96 10.38 4.82 1.28
CA ALA A 96 9.35 5.21 2.23
C ALA A 96 9.80 4.98 3.70
N TRP A 97 10.41 3.83 3.99
CA TRP A 97 10.89 3.47 5.33
C TRP A 97 12.23 4.10 5.68
N GLU A 98 13.04 4.47 4.69
CA GLU A 98 14.25 5.26 4.94
C GLU A 98 13.90 6.65 5.44
N ARG A 99 12.97 7.32 4.75
CA ARG A 99 12.57 8.69 5.06
C ARG A 99 11.90 8.84 6.43
N MET A 100 11.23 7.79 6.89
CA MET A 100 10.65 7.69 8.23
C MET A 100 11.66 7.23 9.31
N GLY A 101 12.92 7.00 8.95
CA GLY A 101 13.98 6.59 9.87
C GLY A 101 13.89 5.13 10.33
N ASN A 102 13.02 4.32 9.72
CA ASN A 102 12.90 2.88 10.02
C ASN A 102 14.09 2.10 9.44
N LEU A 103 14.54 2.49 8.25
CA LEU A 103 15.65 1.87 7.54
C LEU A 103 16.73 2.87 7.14
N HIS A 104 17.90 2.33 6.82
CA HIS A 104 18.94 2.97 6.02
C HIS A 104 19.67 1.84 5.25
N THR A 105 20.46 2.18 4.22
CA THR A 105 21.41 1.30 3.51
C THR A 105 20.79 0.16 2.67
N TRP A 106 19.73 -0.50 3.15
CA TRP A 106 19.17 -1.72 2.55
C TRP A 106 18.77 -1.52 1.08
N GLY A 107 19.28 -2.39 0.21
CA GLY A 107 18.95 -2.40 -1.21
C GLY A 107 19.55 -1.25 -2.03
N GLY A 108 20.39 -0.39 -1.43
CA GLY A 108 21.11 0.69 -2.10
C GLY A 108 22.43 0.24 -2.76
N PRO A 109 23.27 1.17 -3.24
CA PRO A 109 23.08 2.63 -3.23
C PRO A 109 22.16 3.14 -4.35
N LEU A 110 21.69 4.38 -4.23
CA LEU A 110 20.97 5.06 -5.32
C LEU A 110 21.96 5.53 -6.40
N PRO A 111 21.82 5.12 -7.67
CA PRO A 111 22.70 5.61 -8.74
C PRO A 111 22.39 7.07 -9.08
N ARG A 112 23.37 7.80 -9.61
CA ARG A 112 23.21 9.22 -10.01
C ARG A 112 22.02 9.47 -10.94
N SER A 113 21.73 8.52 -11.83
CA SER A 113 20.57 8.56 -12.75
C SER A 113 19.24 8.71 -11.99
N TRP A 114 19.10 8.07 -10.83
CA TRP A 114 17.93 8.16 -9.96
C TRP A 114 17.66 9.61 -9.57
N HIS A 115 18.65 10.29 -8.99
CA HIS A 115 18.52 11.68 -8.55
C HIS A 115 18.12 12.60 -9.71
N LEU A 116 18.76 12.45 -10.88
CA LEU A 116 18.44 13.28 -12.05
C LEU A 116 17.00 13.06 -12.54
N LYS A 117 16.56 11.80 -12.63
CA LYS A 117 15.19 11.46 -13.07
C LYS A 117 14.14 11.91 -12.06
N GLN A 118 14.40 11.75 -10.77
CA GLN A 118 13.46 12.13 -9.71
C GLN A 118 13.35 13.65 -9.54
N LEU A 119 14.44 14.40 -9.69
CA LEU A 119 14.39 15.87 -9.73
C LEU A 119 13.56 16.35 -10.92
N TYR A 120 13.82 15.82 -12.13
CA TYR A 120 13.03 16.13 -13.32
C TYR A 120 11.54 15.84 -13.11
N LEU A 121 11.22 14.69 -12.53
CA LEU A 121 9.85 14.27 -12.29
C LEU A 121 9.14 15.19 -11.28
N GLN A 122 9.81 15.53 -10.18
CA GLN A 122 9.25 16.36 -9.12
C GLN A 122 8.88 17.76 -9.62
N HIS A 123 9.74 18.40 -10.42
CA HIS A 123 9.42 19.70 -11.04
C HIS A 123 8.12 19.65 -11.82
N ARG A 124 7.93 18.62 -12.66
CA ARG A 124 6.71 18.46 -13.46
C ARG A 124 5.48 18.14 -12.61
N ILE A 125 5.64 17.33 -11.57
CA ILE A 125 4.54 17.01 -10.64
C ILE A 125 4.06 18.30 -9.96
N LEU A 126 4.98 19.09 -9.40
CA LEU A 126 4.65 20.33 -8.69
C LEU A 126 3.97 21.35 -9.61
N ASP A 127 4.52 21.57 -10.81
CA ASP A 127 3.94 22.50 -11.78
C ASP A 127 2.50 22.10 -12.13
N ARG A 128 2.26 20.81 -12.38
CA ARG A 128 0.94 20.31 -12.74
C ARG A 128 -0.04 20.36 -11.56
N MET A 129 0.38 19.99 -10.35
CA MET A 129 -0.43 20.12 -9.13
C MET A 129 -0.86 21.57 -8.90
N ARG A 130 0.10 22.50 -8.93
CA ARG A 130 -0.17 23.94 -8.75
C ARG A 130 -1.05 24.51 -9.85
N SER A 131 -0.93 24.02 -11.09
CA SER A 131 -1.81 24.43 -12.20
C SER A 131 -3.28 24.09 -11.98
N PHE A 132 -3.58 23.05 -11.19
CA PHE A 132 -4.93 22.69 -10.77
C PHE A 132 -5.35 23.36 -9.46
N GLY A 133 -4.47 24.14 -8.82
CA GLY A 133 -4.71 24.71 -7.49
C GLY A 133 -4.62 23.68 -6.36
N MET A 134 -3.96 22.53 -6.60
CA MET A 134 -3.63 21.59 -5.53
C MET A 134 -2.48 22.13 -4.68
N ILE A 135 -2.47 21.78 -3.41
CA ILE A 135 -1.40 22.08 -2.46
C ILE A 135 -0.50 20.82 -2.35
N PRO A 136 0.70 20.82 -2.95
CA PRO A 136 1.66 19.74 -2.75
C PRO A 136 2.28 19.83 -1.35
N VAL A 137 2.25 18.71 -0.64
CA VAL A 137 2.92 18.56 0.66
C VAL A 137 4.36 18.14 0.41
N LEU A 138 5.30 18.98 0.85
CA LEU A 138 6.74 18.75 0.73
C LEU A 138 7.30 18.08 2.00
N PRO A 139 8.41 17.32 1.93
CA PRO A 139 9.02 16.74 3.12
C PRO A 139 9.72 17.79 3.99
N ALA A 140 9.93 17.47 5.27
CA ALA A 140 10.78 18.23 6.19
C ALA A 140 11.63 17.29 7.06
N PHE A 141 12.63 17.85 7.74
CA PHE A 141 13.52 17.11 8.62
C PHE A 141 12.82 16.67 9.91
N ALA A 142 12.83 15.37 10.20
CA ALA A 142 12.20 14.79 11.38
C ALA A 142 13.19 14.36 12.48
N GLY A 143 14.50 14.61 12.33
CA GLY A 143 15.53 14.30 13.34
C GLY A 143 16.44 13.12 13.01
N HIS A 144 16.11 12.26 12.04
CA HIS A 144 16.93 11.11 11.65
C HIS A 144 18.15 11.54 10.84
N VAL A 145 19.33 11.03 11.20
CA VAL A 145 20.60 11.40 10.57
C VAL A 145 21.51 10.20 10.31
N PRO A 146 22.40 10.25 9.30
CA PRO A 146 23.41 9.22 9.07
C PRO A 146 24.44 9.17 10.20
N LYS A 147 24.92 7.95 10.52
CA LYS A 147 26.02 7.74 11.49
C LYS A 147 27.26 8.57 11.15
N ALA A 148 27.55 8.74 9.86
CA ALA A 148 28.70 9.51 9.36
C ALA A 148 28.73 10.96 9.86
N LEU A 149 27.59 11.52 10.28
CA LEU A 149 27.52 12.85 10.85
C LEU A 149 28.35 12.97 12.15
N THR A 150 28.53 11.88 12.91
CA THR A 150 29.40 11.83 14.10
C THR A 150 30.88 12.02 13.77
N ARG A 151 31.31 11.73 12.54
CA ARG A 151 32.69 11.98 12.09
C ARG A 151 32.94 13.47 11.91
N VAL A 152 31.97 14.18 11.33
CA VAL A 152 32.07 15.62 11.07
C VAL A 152 31.79 16.42 12.35
N PHE A 153 30.83 15.98 13.15
CA PHE A 153 30.42 16.61 14.40
C PHE A 153 30.54 15.62 15.57
N PRO A 154 31.75 15.40 16.13
CA PRO A 154 31.98 14.39 17.17
C PRO A 154 31.27 14.64 18.49
N GLN A 155 30.79 15.86 18.73
CA GLN A 155 30.06 16.25 19.95
C GLN A 155 28.53 16.21 19.77
N ILE A 156 28.04 15.78 18.61
CA ILE A 156 26.61 15.69 18.32
C ILE A 156 25.92 14.73 19.29
N ASN A 157 24.84 15.17 19.90
CA ASN A 157 24.05 14.36 20.81
C ASN A 157 23.01 13.56 20.01
N ILE A 158 23.26 12.27 19.83
CA ILE A 158 22.39 11.37 19.08
C ILE A 158 22.04 10.15 19.91
N THR A 159 20.81 9.68 19.76
CA THR A 159 20.34 8.42 20.32
C THR A 159 20.23 7.39 19.20
N GLN A 160 20.85 6.23 19.36
CA GLN A 160 20.62 5.12 18.45
C GLN A 160 19.28 4.45 18.81
N LEU A 161 18.36 4.39 17.84
CA LEU A 161 17.04 3.80 18.04
C LEU A 161 17.08 2.27 17.97
N GLY A 162 15.96 1.63 18.31
CA GLY A 162 15.81 0.18 18.24
C GLY A 162 15.75 -0.35 16.80
N SER A 163 15.87 -1.68 16.68
CA SER A 163 15.60 -2.41 15.43
C SER A 163 14.13 -2.26 15.03
N TRP A 164 13.87 -2.01 13.76
CA TRP A 164 12.55 -2.05 13.17
C TRP A 164 12.45 -3.17 12.12
N GLY A 165 11.27 -3.79 12.00
CA GLY A 165 10.99 -4.79 10.97
C GLY A 165 11.92 -5.99 10.98
N HIS A 166 12.49 -6.36 12.14
CA HIS A 166 13.49 -7.42 12.30
C HIS A 166 14.81 -7.19 11.56
N PHE A 167 15.12 -5.98 11.11
CA PHE A 167 16.44 -5.64 10.55
C PHE A 167 17.45 -5.40 11.66
N ASN A 168 18.66 -5.94 11.50
CA ASN A 168 19.76 -5.58 12.39
C ASN A 168 20.24 -4.13 12.14
N CYS A 169 21.11 -3.63 13.02
CA CYS A 169 21.57 -2.23 12.98
C CYS A 169 22.50 -1.88 11.80
N SER A 170 22.75 -2.80 10.88
CA SER A 170 23.38 -2.48 9.59
C SER A 170 22.40 -1.78 8.64
N TYR A 171 21.10 -1.96 8.87
CA TYR A 171 20.03 -1.50 7.97
C TYR A 171 18.90 -0.74 8.69
N SER A 172 18.94 -0.66 10.01
CA SER A 172 17.94 -0.03 10.88
C SER A 172 18.66 0.51 12.13
N CYS A 173 17.97 0.73 13.25
CA CYS A 173 18.56 1.37 14.43
C CYS A 173 19.09 2.77 14.09
N SER A 174 18.26 3.57 13.40
CA SER A 174 18.61 4.93 12.97
C SER A 174 19.15 5.76 14.12
N PHE A 175 20.06 6.68 13.81
CA PHE A 175 20.48 7.71 14.75
C PHE A 175 19.46 8.85 14.74
N LEU A 176 18.93 9.18 15.91
CA LEU A 176 18.02 10.29 16.13
C LEU A 176 18.77 11.42 16.82
N LEU A 177 18.79 12.60 16.20
CA LEU A 177 19.35 13.80 16.78
C LEU A 177 18.53 14.25 17.98
N ALA A 178 19.20 14.53 19.10
CA ALA A 178 18.54 15.02 20.29
C ALA A 178 17.84 16.37 19.98
N PRO A 179 16.62 16.59 20.50
CA PRO A 179 15.84 17.79 20.15
C PRO A 179 16.55 19.11 20.46
N GLU A 180 17.27 19.15 21.59
CA GLU A 180 17.97 20.34 22.07
C GLU A 180 19.41 20.46 21.52
N ASP A 181 19.83 19.55 20.64
CA ASP A 181 21.16 19.65 20.02
C ASP A 181 21.23 20.91 19.12
N PRO A 182 22.28 21.75 19.24
CA PRO A 182 22.42 22.95 18.41
C PRO A 182 22.41 22.70 16.90
N LEU A 183 22.74 21.49 16.45
CA LEU A 183 22.71 21.13 15.02
C LEU A 183 21.30 20.80 14.51
N PHE A 184 20.33 20.53 15.38
CA PHE A 184 18.95 20.22 14.97
C PHE A 184 18.36 21.34 14.09
N PRO A 185 18.29 22.61 14.54
CA PRO A 185 17.77 23.69 13.72
C PRO A 185 18.67 23.99 12.51
N VAL A 186 19.99 23.73 12.59
CA VAL A 186 20.92 23.96 11.47
C VAL A 186 20.61 23.02 10.32
N ILE A 187 20.53 21.71 10.59
CA ILE A 187 20.27 20.67 9.59
C ILE A 187 18.87 20.83 9.02
N GLY A 188 17.86 20.96 9.89
CA GLY A 188 16.47 21.10 9.45
C GLY A 188 16.26 22.35 8.59
N SER A 189 16.84 23.49 8.98
CA SER A 189 16.74 24.71 8.19
C SER A 189 17.54 24.63 6.89
N LEU A 190 18.69 23.96 6.87
CA LEU A 190 19.48 23.78 5.66
C LEU A 190 18.74 22.91 4.63
N PHE A 191 18.17 21.80 5.08
CA PHE A 191 17.33 20.95 4.22
C PHE A 191 16.16 21.72 3.64
N LEU A 192 15.40 22.42 4.48
CA LEU A 192 14.22 23.14 4.02
C LEU A 192 14.57 24.30 3.09
N ARG A 193 15.70 24.99 3.32
CA ARG A 193 16.20 26.02 2.38
C ARG A 193 16.61 25.45 1.03
N GLU A 194 17.32 24.32 0.99
CA GLU A 194 17.71 23.69 -0.27
C GLU A 194 16.48 23.14 -1.02
N LEU A 195 15.52 22.56 -0.30
CA LEU A 195 14.26 22.07 -0.86
C LEU A 195 13.45 23.20 -1.48
N THR A 196 13.22 24.28 -0.72
CA THR A 196 12.42 25.44 -1.17
C THR A 196 13.12 26.23 -2.28
N LYS A 197 14.45 26.28 -2.28
CA LYS A 197 15.23 26.87 -3.36
C LYS A 197 15.08 26.10 -4.67
N GLU A 198 15.02 24.77 -4.61
CA GLU A 198 14.81 23.94 -5.80
C GLU A 198 13.35 24.00 -6.26
N PHE A 199 12.39 23.86 -5.36
CA PHE A 199 11.01 23.52 -5.71
C PHE A 199 9.94 24.59 -5.38
N GLY A 200 10.32 25.68 -4.71
CA GLY A 200 9.37 26.57 -4.06
C GLY A 200 8.65 25.87 -2.89
N THR A 201 7.53 26.43 -2.43
CA THR A 201 6.70 25.83 -1.39
C THR A 201 5.26 26.31 -1.46
N ASP A 202 4.37 25.51 -0.86
CA ASP A 202 2.96 25.80 -0.64
C ASP A 202 2.62 25.69 0.87
N HIS A 203 3.65 25.87 1.71
CA HIS A 203 3.61 26.02 3.17
C HIS A 203 3.15 24.81 3.98
N ILE A 204 2.88 23.65 3.38
CA ILE A 204 2.54 22.41 4.10
C ILE A 204 3.67 21.40 3.99
N TYR A 205 4.16 20.94 5.14
CA TYR A 205 5.30 20.02 5.24
C TYR A 205 4.97 18.74 5.98
N GLY A 206 5.34 17.58 5.44
CA GLY A 206 5.22 16.27 6.10
C GLY A 206 6.52 15.88 6.79
N ALA A 207 6.42 15.41 8.05
CA ALA A 207 7.55 14.89 8.81
C ALA A 207 7.06 13.97 9.94
N ASP A 208 7.70 12.81 10.13
CA ASP A 208 7.26 11.83 11.13
C ASP A 208 8.48 11.17 11.79
N THR A 209 8.74 11.48 13.06
CA THR A 209 9.94 11.01 13.79
C THR A 209 9.78 9.60 14.38
N PHE A 210 8.55 9.21 14.71
CA PHE A 210 8.28 8.01 15.52
C PHE A 210 7.26 7.08 14.86
N ASN A 211 7.23 7.06 13.52
CA ASN A 211 6.37 6.15 12.79
C ASN A 211 6.85 4.70 12.98
N GLU A 212 6.11 3.92 13.77
CA GLU A 212 6.46 2.54 14.18
C GLU A 212 7.78 2.40 14.97
N ILE A 213 8.35 3.51 15.46
CA ILE A 213 9.57 3.51 16.26
C ILE A 213 9.24 4.03 17.66
N LEU A 214 9.60 3.26 18.68
CA LEU A 214 9.42 3.70 20.07
C LEU A 214 10.35 4.89 20.37
N PRO A 215 9.83 6.02 20.87
CA PRO A 215 10.68 7.09 21.37
C PRO A 215 11.55 6.60 22.54
N PRO A 216 12.77 7.14 22.72
CA PRO A 216 13.67 6.71 23.79
C PRO A 216 13.20 7.10 25.19
N SER A 217 12.20 7.96 25.31
CA SER A 217 11.57 8.35 26.57
C SER A 217 10.08 8.58 26.39
N SER A 218 9.28 8.11 27.36
CA SER A 218 7.83 8.38 27.46
C SER A 218 7.50 9.65 28.24
N GLU A 219 8.51 10.40 28.69
CA GLU A 219 8.33 11.65 29.42
C GLU A 219 7.68 12.71 28.51
N PRO A 220 6.56 13.32 28.93
CA PRO A 220 5.89 14.37 28.16
C PRO A 220 6.80 15.53 27.75
N SER A 221 7.74 15.93 28.61
CA SER A 221 8.70 17.02 28.30
C SER A 221 9.62 16.66 27.12
N TYR A 222 10.11 15.42 27.06
CA TYR A 222 10.93 14.94 25.95
C TYR A 222 10.15 14.91 24.64
N LEU A 223 8.94 14.34 24.65
CA LEU A 223 8.10 14.23 23.46
C LEU A 223 7.68 15.60 22.93
N ALA A 224 7.36 16.53 23.84
CA ALA A 224 7.08 17.92 23.47
C ALA A 224 8.30 18.61 22.86
N ALA A 225 9.50 18.45 23.44
CA ALA A 225 10.73 19.02 22.92
C ALA A 225 11.08 18.46 21.52
N ALA A 226 10.97 17.14 21.33
CA ALA A 226 11.19 16.49 20.03
C ALA A 226 10.26 17.05 18.95
N THR A 227 8.97 17.14 19.27
CA THR A 227 7.95 17.69 18.37
C THR A 227 8.20 19.18 18.08
N ALA A 228 8.46 19.98 19.12
CA ALA A 228 8.70 21.41 18.97
C ALA A 228 9.95 21.70 18.13
N SER A 229 10.99 20.88 18.23
CA SER A 229 12.25 21.09 17.48
C SER A 229 12.07 20.89 15.98
N VAL A 230 11.30 19.87 15.57
CA VAL A 230 10.90 19.66 14.17
C VAL A 230 10.13 20.88 13.65
N TYR A 231 9.09 21.30 14.37
CA TYR A 231 8.28 22.44 13.96
C TYR A 231 9.07 23.76 13.94
N GLN A 232 9.94 23.98 14.92
CA GLN A 232 10.80 25.16 14.98
C GLN A 232 11.76 25.23 13.79
N ALA A 233 12.31 24.09 13.36
CA ALA A 233 13.14 24.03 12.16
C ALA A 233 12.37 24.41 10.90
N MET A 234 11.07 24.06 10.80
CA MET A 234 10.21 24.49 9.69
C MET A 234 10.01 26.01 9.70
N ILE A 235 9.51 26.57 10.82
CA ILE A 235 9.14 28.00 10.89
C ILE A 235 10.33 28.95 10.88
N THR A 236 11.54 28.44 11.14
CA THR A 236 12.77 29.22 11.00
C THR A 236 13.05 29.59 9.53
N VAL A 237 12.56 28.79 8.58
CA VAL A 237 12.70 29.06 7.14
C VAL A 237 11.39 29.59 6.55
N ASP A 238 10.26 29.04 6.97
CA ASP A 238 8.93 29.40 6.46
C ASP A 238 7.95 29.68 7.62
N PRO A 239 7.75 30.96 8.00
CA PRO A 239 6.85 31.34 9.09
C PRO A 239 5.39 30.91 8.91
N ASP A 240 4.96 30.58 7.69
CA ASP A 240 3.62 30.13 7.35
C ASP A 240 3.46 28.61 7.36
N ALA A 241 4.52 27.88 7.73
CA ALA A 241 4.53 26.42 7.78
C ALA A 241 3.36 25.84 8.59
N VAL A 242 2.69 24.87 7.99
CA VAL A 242 1.77 23.93 8.63
C VAL A 242 2.39 22.54 8.52
N TRP A 243 2.52 21.86 9.65
CA TRP A 243 3.04 20.51 9.69
C TRP A 243 1.91 19.50 9.50
N LEU A 244 1.99 18.70 8.44
CA LEU A 244 1.18 17.51 8.24
C LEU A 244 1.81 16.31 8.97
N LEU A 245 1.12 15.77 9.98
CA LEU A 245 1.60 14.66 10.81
C LEU A 245 0.74 13.40 10.59
N GLN A 246 1.37 12.23 10.45
CA GLN A 246 0.66 10.96 10.43
C GLN A 246 0.23 10.55 11.84
N GLY A 247 -1.08 10.35 12.05
CA GLY A 247 -1.62 9.85 13.31
C GLY A 247 -1.40 8.34 13.56
N TRP A 248 -0.73 7.63 12.64
CA TRP A 248 -0.51 6.17 12.69
C TRP A 248 0.17 5.73 13.98
N LEU A 249 1.19 6.45 14.44
CA LEU A 249 1.94 6.12 15.65
C LEU A 249 1.05 5.96 16.89
N PHE A 250 0.02 6.81 17.03
CA PHE A 250 -0.95 6.76 18.14
C PHE A 250 -1.85 5.53 18.09
N GLN A 251 -1.97 4.88 16.92
CA GLN A 251 -2.73 3.67 16.71
C GLN A 251 -1.87 2.41 16.75
N HIS A 252 -0.67 2.48 16.18
CA HIS A 252 0.23 1.34 16.07
C HIS A 252 0.83 0.92 17.43
N GLN A 253 1.18 1.90 18.28
CA GLN A 253 1.80 1.66 19.60
C GLN A 253 0.96 2.26 20.75
N PRO A 254 -0.30 1.83 20.94
CA PRO A 254 -1.21 2.46 21.91
C PRO A 254 -0.78 2.25 23.37
N GLN A 255 0.09 1.26 23.64
CA GLN A 255 0.67 1.02 24.96
C GLN A 255 1.69 2.11 25.35
N PHE A 256 2.38 2.69 24.38
CA PHE A 256 3.30 3.81 24.61
C PHE A 256 2.55 5.15 24.56
N TRP A 257 1.69 5.32 23.54
CA TRP A 257 0.98 6.58 23.27
C TRP A 257 -0.27 6.75 24.14
N GLY A 258 -0.04 6.87 25.46
CA GLY A 258 -1.06 7.21 26.42
C GLY A 258 -1.51 8.68 26.34
N PRO A 259 -2.55 9.07 27.08
CA PRO A 259 -3.12 10.42 27.00
C PRO A 259 -2.11 11.55 27.22
N ALA A 260 -1.18 11.39 28.18
CA ALA A 260 -0.16 12.39 28.47
C ALA A 260 0.87 12.52 27.33
N GLN A 261 1.28 11.40 26.73
CA GLN A 261 2.22 11.35 25.61
C GLN A 261 1.62 11.99 24.35
N VAL A 262 0.36 11.66 24.05
CA VAL A 262 -0.38 12.25 22.93
C VAL A 262 -0.56 13.76 23.14
N THR A 263 -0.95 14.17 24.35
CA THR A 263 -1.11 15.60 24.70
C THR A 263 0.20 16.36 24.52
N ALA A 264 1.35 15.76 24.89
CA ALA A 264 2.66 16.39 24.75
C ALA A 264 3.00 16.73 23.30
N VAL A 265 2.76 15.80 22.37
CA VAL A 265 2.98 16.01 20.93
C VAL A 265 2.00 17.05 20.39
N LEU A 266 0.70 16.85 20.61
CA LEU A 266 -0.33 17.71 20.02
C LEU A 266 -0.31 19.15 20.56
N GLY A 267 0.15 19.34 21.81
CA GLY A 267 0.29 20.63 22.47
C GLY A 267 1.61 21.36 22.22
N ALA A 268 2.62 20.69 21.64
CA ALA A 268 3.93 21.29 21.37
C ALA A 268 3.96 22.22 20.15
N VAL A 269 2.90 22.19 19.33
CA VAL A 269 2.75 23.03 18.13
C VAL A 269 1.52 23.91 18.29
N PRO A 270 1.55 25.20 17.88
CA PRO A 270 0.39 26.07 17.97
C PRO A 270 -0.85 25.47 17.31
N ARG A 271 -2.02 25.71 17.90
CA ARG A 271 -3.29 25.20 17.37
C ARG A 271 -3.50 25.69 15.92
N GLY A 272 -3.83 24.76 15.02
CA GLY A 272 -4.03 25.05 13.60
C GLY A 272 -2.76 25.01 12.75
N ARG A 273 -1.58 24.83 13.36
CA ARG A 273 -0.31 24.65 12.66
C ARG A 273 0.16 23.19 12.60
N LEU A 274 -0.55 22.29 13.27
CA LEU A 274 -0.41 20.84 13.12
C LEU A 274 -1.69 20.29 12.49
N LEU A 275 -1.59 19.76 11.28
CA LEU A 275 -2.67 19.11 10.55
C LEU A 275 -2.47 17.59 10.63
N ILE A 276 -3.35 16.88 11.32
CA ILE A 276 -3.17 15.45 11.57
C ILE A 276 -3.91 14.62 10.52
N LEU A 277 -3.25 13.62 9.95
CA LEU A 277 -3.91 12.55 9.22
C LEU A 277 -4.36 11.48 10.21
N ASP A 278 -5.67 11.37 10.49
CA ASP A 278 -6.20 10.20 11.20
C ASP A 278 -6.23 9.03 10.21
N LEU A 279 -5.08 8.35 10.12
CA LEU A 279 -4.64 7.67 8.90
C LEU A 279 -5.49 6.44 8.56
N PHE A 280 -6.02 5.74 9.58
CA PHE A 280 -6.78 4.49 9.46
C PHE A 280 -8.16 4.64 10.12
N ALA A 281 -8.83 5.76 9.85
CA ALA A 281 -10.02 6.18 10.58
C ALA A 281 -11.28 5.38 10.26
N GLU A 282 -11.30 4.58 9.20
CA GLU A 282 -12.40 3.65 8.88
C GLU A 282 -12.44 2.45 9.82
N SER A 283 -11.34 2.12 10.49
CA SER A 283 -11.25 0.96 11.40
C SER A 283 -10.75 1.34 12.79
N GLN A 284 -9.74 2.20 12.88
CA GLN A 284 -9.05 2.52 14.13
C GLN A 284 -8.89 4.05 14.32
N PRO A 285 -10.01 4.82 14.34
CA PRO A 285 -9.97 6.27 14.45
C PRO A 285 -9.37 6.77 15.77
N VAL A 286 -8.36 7.62 15.67
CA VAL A 286 -7.68 8.22 16.82
C VAL A 286 -8.44 9.43 17.36
N TYR A 287 -9.21 10.15 16.53
CA TYR A 287 -9.98 11.33 16.94
C TYR A 287 -10.95 11.04 18.10
N LEU A 288 -11.52 9.83 18.14
CA LEU A 288 -12.47 9.41 19.18
C LEU A 288 -11.85 9.39 20.59
N ARG A 289 -10.58 9.00 20.70
CA ARG A 289 -9.87 8.82 21.98
C ARG A 289 -8.95 9.97 22.36
N THR A 290 -8.91 11.02 21.54
CA THR A 290 -8.06 12.21 21.75
C THR A 290 -8.88 13.50 21.83
N ALA A 291 -10.21 13.37 21.98
CA ALA A 291 -11.15 14.49 21.96
C ALA A 291 -10.95 15.39 20.73
N SER A 292 -10.94 14.79 19.55
CA SER A 292 -10.63 15.46 18.28
C SER A 292 -9.23 16.10 18.27
N PHE A 293 -8.21 15.30 18.60
CA PHE A 293 -6.79 15.72 18.63
C PHE A 293 -6.54 16.98 19.46
N HIS A 294 -7.19 17.11 20.62
CA HIS A 294 -7.08 18.26 21.53
C HIS A 294 -7.28 19.64 20.85
N GLY A 295 -8.12 19.67 19.81
CA GLY A 295 -8.45 20.87 19.07
C GLY A 295 -7.52 21.20 17.89
N GLN A 296 -6.55 20.34 17.56
CA GLN A 296 -5.80 20.44 16.31
C GLN A 296 -6.66 19.98 15.12
N PRO A 297 -6.54 20.60 13.93
CA PRO A 297 -7.27 20.17 12.75
C PRO A 297 -6.83 18.78 12.31
N PHE A 298 -7.77 17.95 11.87
CA PHE A 298 -7.47 16.63 11.34
C PHE A 298 -8.21 16.31 10.04
N ILE A 299 -7.66 15.37 9.28
CA ILE A 299 -8.25 14.80 8.07
C ILE A 299 -8.60 13.35 8.37
N TRP A 300 -9.88 12.99 8.22
CA TRP A 300 -10.35 11.62 8.34
C TRP A 300 -9.88 10.84 7.10
N CYS A 301 -8.98 9.87 7.27
CA CYS A 301 -8.46 9.11 6.14
C CYS A 301 -8.97 7.68 6.14
N MET A 302 -9.27 7.18 4.94
CA MET A 302 -9.40 5.76 4.67
C MET A 302 -8.03 5.21 4.25
N LEU A 303 -7.46 4.31 5.05
CA LEU A 303 -6.20 3.63 4.69
C LEU A 303 -6.50 2.52 3.69
N HIS A 304 -7.45 1.65 4.02
CA HIS A 304 -7.93 0.51 3.26
C HIS A 304 -6.88 -0.56 2.94
N ASN A 305 -5.88 -0.24 2.12
CA ASN A 305 -4.94 -1.19 1.56
C ASN A 305 -3.58 -1.14 2.25
N PHE A 306 -3.05 -2.32 2.58
CA PHE A 306 -1.71 -2.50 3.10
C PHE A 306 -0.86 -3.32 2.12
N GLY A 307 0.40 -2.91 1.94
CA GLY A 307 1.40 -3.54 1.09
C GLY A 307 1.13 -3.47 -0.41
N GLY A 308 0.06 -2.80 -0.87
CA GLY A 308 -0.41 -2.92 -2.25
C GLY A 308 -1.04 -4.28 -2.54
N ASN A 309 -1.49 -5.02 -1.53
CA ASN A 309 -1.92 -6.40 -1.71
C ASN A 309 -3.15 -6.50 -2.61
N HIS A 310 -3.15 -7.48 -3.53
CA HIS A 310 -4.36 -7.88 -4.23
C HIS A 310 -5.27 -8.72 -3.31
N GLY A 311 -6.57 -8.73 -3.60
CA GLY A 311 -7.59 -9.44 -2.84
C GLY A 311 -8.85 -8.59 -2.71
N LEU A 312 -10.04 -9.19 -2.82
CA LEU A 312 -11.28 -8.43 -2.65
C LEU A 312 -11.50 -8.14 -1.16
N PHE A 313 -11.49 -6.86 -0.79
CA PHE A 313 -11.65 -6.37 0.57
C PHE A 313 -12.27 -4.97 0.56
N GLY A 314 -13.06 -4.66 1.59
CA GLY A 314 -13.51 -3.32 1.93
C GLY A 314 -14.39 -3.35 3.18
N ALA A 315 -14.50 -2.19 3.83
CA ALA A 315 -15.44 -1.93 4.93
C ALA A 315 -16.36 -0.77 4.52
N LEU A 316 -17.07 -0.92 3.40
CA LEU A 316 -17.76 0.19 2.73
C LEU A 316 -18.80 0.87 3.62
N GLU A 317 -19.48 0.14 4.51
CA GLU A 317 -20.41 0.76 5.45
C GLU A 317 -19.68 1.70 6.42
N ALA A 318 -18.56 1.26 7.00
CA ALA A 318 -17.75 2.08 7.90
C ALA A 318 -17.18 3.31 7.18
N VAL A 319 -16.75 3.15 5.92
CA VAL A 319 -16.27 4.26 5.08
C VAL A 319 -17.40 5.24 4.76
N ASN A 320 -18.59 4.75 4.40
CA ASN A 320 -19.75 5.58 4.05
C ASN A 320 -20.22 6.45 5.22
N GLN A 321 -20.23 5.90 6.44
CA GLN A 321 -20.69 6.60 7.64
C GLN A 321 -19.60 7.42 8.34
N GLY A 322 -18.33 7.03 8.19
CA GLY A 322 -17.18 7.54 8.95
C GLY A 322 -17.01 9.07 8.91
N PRO A 323 -16.92 9.70 7.73
CA PRO A 323 -16.79 11.15 7.62
C PRO A 323 -17.93 11.94 8.28
N ALA A 324 -19.17 11.44 8.17
CA ALA A 324 -20.33 12.09 8.79
C ALA A 324 -20.26 11.99 10.33
N ALA A 325 -19.92 10.80 10.85
CA ALA A 325 -19.72 10.59 12.28
C ALA A 325 -18.59 11.46 12.85
N ALA A 326 -17.46 11.56 12.15
CA ALA A 326 -16.33 12.39 12.54
C ALA A 326 -16.69 13.89 12.56
N ARG A 327 -17.52 14.37 11.62
CA ARG A 327 -18.00 15.75 11.59
C ARG A 327 -18.98 16.07 12.73
N LEU A 328 -19.84 15.13 13.09
CA LEU A 328 -20.82 15.27 14.18
C LEU A 328 -20.22 15.05 15.58
N PHE A 329 -18.96 14.59 15.67
CA PHE A 329 -18.28 14.37 16.94
C PHE A 329 -18.20 15.68 17.77
N PRO A 330 -18.39 15.63 19.10
CA PRO A 330 -18.35 16.83 19.94
C PRO A 330 -17.06 17.63 19.77
N ASN A 331 -17.18 18.92 19.45
CA ASN A 331 -16.06 19.82 19.16
C ASN A 331 -15.13 19.32 18.05
N SER A 332 -15.67 18.62 17.05
CA SER A 332 -14.90 18.13 15.91
C SER A 332 -14.09 19.24 15.25
N THR A 333 -12.82 18.93 15.02
CA THR A 333 -11.86 19.74 14.27
C THR A 333 -11.53 19.10 12.92
N MET A 334 -12.43 18.25 12.41
CA MET A 334 -12.31 17.67 11.09
C MET A 334 -12.34 18.79 10.04
N VAL A 335 -11.30 18.85 9.22
CA VAL A 335 -11.18 19.83 8.12
C VAL A 335 -11.19 19.16 6.75
N GLY A 336 -11.20 17.83 6.69
CA GLY A 336 -11.16 17.14 5.41
C GLY A 336 -11.32 15.64 5.51
N THR A 337 -11.38 15.03 4.33
CA THR A 337 -11.35 13.57 4.14
C THR A 337 -10.12 13.19 3.32
N GLY A 338 -9.69 11.93 3.39
CA GLY A 338 -8.50 11.47 2.68
C GLY A 338 -8.51 10.00 2.28
N MET A 339 -7.71 9.68 1.27
CA MET A 339 -7.38 8.31 0.86
C MET A 339 -5.88 8.10 1.02
N ALA A 340 -5.48 7.20 1.93
CA ALA A 340 -4.07 6.94 2.24
C ALA A 340 -3.69 5.46 2.08
N PRO A 341 -3.95 4.83 0.92
CA PRO A 341 -3.59 3.44 0.70
C PRO A 341 -2.08 3.27 0.62
N GLU A 342 -1.53 2.20 1.20
CA GLU A 342 -0.12 1.91 1.03
C GLU A 342 0.25 1.54 -0.41
N GLY A 343 -0.67 0.98 -1.17
CA GLY A 343 -0.51 0.75 -2.61
C GLY A 343 -1.83 0.84 -3.36
N ILE A 344 -1.77 1.22 -4.64
CA ILE A 344 -2.94 1.44 -5.49
C ILE A 344 -3.04 0.39 -6.59
N GLY A 345 -4.06 0.48 -7.45
CA GLY A 345 -4.29 -0.50 -8.53
C GLY A 345 -5.04 -1.75 -8.08
N GLN A 346 -5.88 -1.61 -7.06
CA GLN A 346 -6.75 -2.66 -6.52
C GLN A 346 -8.06 -2.05 -6.02
N ASN A 347 -9.12 -2.87 -5.92
CA ASN A 347 -10.41 -2.53 -5.29
C ASN A 347 -10.97 -1.15 -5.68
N GLU A 348 -10.98 -0.81 -6.98
CA GLU A 348 -11.32 0.52 -7.49
C GLU A 348 -12.69 1.05 -7.01
N VAL A 349 -13.63 0.16 -6.66
CA VAL A 349 -14.94 0.51 -6.07
C VAL A 349 -14.81 1.24 -4.73
N VAL A 350 -13.83 0.89 -3.90
CA VAL A 350 -13.64 1.47 -2.56
C VAL A 350 -13.19 2.93 -2.68
N TYR A 351 -12.23 3.16 -3.58
CA TYR A 351 -11.70 4.50 -3.86
C TYR A 351 -12.71 5.39 -4.56
N ALA A 352 -13.56 4.82 -5.43
CA ALA A 352 -14.67 5.56 -6.03
C ALA A 352 -15.63 6.09 -4.95
N LEU A 353 -16.04 5.26 -3.99
CA LEU A 353 -16.90 5.69 -2.88
C LEU A 353 -16.22 6.77 -2.04
N MET A 354 -14.97 6.54 -1.62
CA MET A 354 -14.28 7.48 -0.74
C MET A 354 -14.00 8.83 -1.40
N ALA A 355 -13.69 8.85 -2.70
CA ALA A 355 -13.56 10.08 -3.47
C ALA A 355 -14.88 10.85 -3.55
N GLU A 356 -16.01 10.17 -3.79
CA GLU A 356 -17.34 10.79 -3.77
C GLU A 356 -17.65 11.42 -2.40
N LEU A 357 -17.34 10.74 -1.29
CA LEU A 357 -17.51 11.28 0.07
C LEU A 357 -16.67 12.55 0.34
N GLY A 358 -15.65 12.81 -0.48
CA GLY A 358 -14.93 14.08 -0.50
C GLY A 358 -15.79 15.29 -0.89
N TRP A 359 -16.88 15.07 -1.64
CA TRP A 359 -17.78 16.12 -2.11
C TRP A 359 -19.14 16.10 -1.42
N ARG A 360 -19.59 14.92 -0.98
CA ARG A 360 -20.92 14.75 -0.40
C ARG A 360 -21.04 15.39 0.99
N LYS A 361 -22.24 15.92 1.28
CA LYS A 361 -22.62 16.41 2.62
C LYS A 361 -23.00 15.24 3.54
N ASP A 362 -23.72 14.28 2.97
CA ASP A 362 -24.26 13.11 3.65
C ASP A 362 -23.72 11.80 3.05
N PRO A 363 -23.76 10.70 3.82
CA PRO A 363 -23.50 9.37 3.29
C PRO A 363 -24.33 9.06 2.04
N VAL A 364 -23.86 8.08 1.26
CA VAL A 364 -24.69 7.47 0.21
C VAL A 364 -25.83 6.73 0.90
N ALA A 365 -27.08 7.12 0.62
CA ALA A 365 -28.26 6.61 1.31
C ALA A 365 -28.53 5.12 1.02
N ASP A 366 -28.20 4.67 -0.19
CA ASP A 366 -28.36 3.28 -0.63
C ASP A 366 -27.10 2.82 -1.36
N LEU A 367 -26.27 2.04 -0.67
CA LEU A 367 -25.04 1.49 -1.22
C LEU A 367 -25.29 0.42 -2.28
N GLU A 368 -26.42 -0.30 -2.24
CA GLU A 368 -26.77 -1.30 -3.25
C GLU A 368 -27.12 -0.64 -4.59
N ALA A 369 -27.91 0.44 -4.56
CA ALA A 369 -28.20 1.24 -5.73
C ALA A 369 -26.93 1.92 -6.27
N TRP A 370 -26.07 2.42 -5.38
CA TRP A 370 -24.81 3.05 -5.75
C TRP A 370 -23.85 2.07 -6.44
N VAL A 371 -23.64 0.86 -5.87
CA VAL A 371 -22.73 -0.13 -6.47
C VAL A 371 -23.25 -0.66 -7.80
N THR A 372 -24.58 -0.78 -7.94
CA THR A 372 -25.24 -1.10 -9.22
C THR A 372 -24.90 -0.03 -10.27
N SER A 373 -25.02 1.24 -9.89
CA SER A 373 -24.75 2.37 -10.77
C SER A 373 -23.25 2.50 -11.10
N PHE A 374 -22.37 2.17 -10.15
CA PHE A 374 -20.93 2.10 -10.37
C PHE A 374 -20.60 1.08 -11.46
N ALA A 375 -21.13 -0.15 -11.35
CA ALA A 375 -20.92 -1.21 -12.34
C ALA A 375 -21.45 -0.82 -13.74
N ALA A 376 -22.67 -0.27 -13.78
CA ALA A 376 -23.30 0.20 -15.02
C ALA A 376 -22.43 1.25 -15.75
N ARG A 377 -22.01 2.31 -15.04
CA ARG A 377 -21.14 3.37 -15.61
C ARG A 377 -19.80 2.79 -16.07
N ARG A 378 -19.21 1.94 -15.23
CA ARG A 378 -17.91 1.31 -15.47
C ARG A 378 -17.91 0.45 -16.72
N TYR A 379 -19.01 -0.26 -17.02
CA TYR A 379 -19.12 -1.13 -18.20
C TYR A 379 -19.76 -0.44 -19.41
N GLY A 380 -20.49 0.65 -19.19
CA GLY A 380 -21.20 1.41 -20.22
C GLY A 380 -22.52 0.78 -20.67
N VAL A 381 -22.96 -0.28 -19.99
CA VAL A 381 -24.20 -1.02 -20.27
C VAL A 381 -24.75 -1.57 -18.95
N ASP A 382 -26.06 -1.48 -18.76
CA ASP A 382 -26.77 -2.15 -17.66
C ASP A 382 -26.91 -3.65 -17.94
N SER A 383 -26.56 -4.50 -16.97
CA SER A 383 -26.77 -5.94 -17.02
C SER A 383 -27.28 -6.44 -15.68
N LYS A 384 -28.35 -7.22 -15.70
CA LYS A 384 -28.95 -7.77 -14.48
C LYS A 384 -27.99 -8.69 -13.74
N GLU A 385 -27.19 -9.44 -14.49
CA GLU A 385 -26.16 -10.31 -13.95
C GLU A 385 -25.10 -9.51 -13.19
N THR A 386 -24.61 -8.42 -13.78
CA THR A 386 -23.61 -7.55 -13.12
C THR A 386 -24.17 -6.81 -11.91
N GLU A 387 -25.43 -6.36 -11.98
CA GLU A 387 -26.13 -5.74 -10.84
C GLU A 387 -26.12 -6.69 -9.63
N VAL A 388 -26.59 -7.93 -9.83
CA VAL A 388 -26.67 -8.92 -8.75
C VAL A 388 -25.27 -9.32 -8.27
N ALA A 389 -24.31 -9.50 -9.18
CA ALA A 389 -22.93 -9.84 -8.80
C ALA A 389 -22.30 -8.77 -7.90
N TRP A 390 -22.43 -7.49 -8.25
CA TRP A 390 -21.86 -6.41 -7.46
C TRP A 390 -22.55 -6.21 -6.12
N ARG A 391 -23.87 -6.44 -6.02
CA ARG A 391 -24.55 -6.48 -4.71
C ARG A 391 -24.09 -7.64 -3.84
N LEU A 392 -23.84 -8.82 -4.42
CA LEU A 392 -23.25 -9.95 -3.69
C LEU A 392 -21.86 -9.62 -3.16
N LEU A 393 -21.01 -8.99 -3.97
CA LEU A 393 -19.68 -8.54 -3.54
C LEU A 393 -19.76 -7.46 -2.46
N LEU A 394 -20.68 -6.50 -2.62
CA LEU A 394 -20.98 -5.46 -1.62
C LEU A 394 -21.32 -6.10 -0.27
N GLY A 395 -22.30 -7.00 -0.23
CA GLY A 395 -22.75 -7.66 1.00
C GLY A 395 -21.78 -8.71 1.56
N SER A 396 -20.60 -8.92 0.96
CA SER A 396 -19.62 -9.93 1.36
C SER A 396 -18.21 -9.33 1.54
N VAL A 397 -17.35 -9.46 0.53
CA VAL A 397 -15.94 -9.05 0.56
C VAL A 397 -15.76 -7.55 0.85
N TYR A 398 -16.72 -6.72 0.44
CA TYR A 398 -16.69 -5.27 0.64
C TYR A 398 -17.44 -4.77 1.89
N ASN A 399 -17.93 -5.68 2.74
CA ASN A 399 -18.60 -5.32 4.00
C ASN A 399 -17.97 -6.01 5.22
N CYS A 400 -16.64 -5.96 5.32
CA CYS A 400 -15.98 -6.29 6.57
C CYS A 400 -16.46 -5.34 7.67
N SER A 401 -16.84 -5.89 8.83
CA SER A 401 -17.30 -5.11 9.98
C SER A 401 -16.60 -5.56 11.27
N GLY A 402 -16.54 -4.66 12.25
CA GLY A 402 -15.82 -4.86 13.50
C GLY A 402 -14.40 -4.32 13.50
N GLU A 403 -13.74 -4.37 14.65
CA GLU A 403 -12.46 -3.70 14.89
C GLU A 403 -11.25 -4.38 14.24
N ALA A 404 -11.39 -5.64 13.79
CA ALA A 404 -10.31 -6.45 13.23
C ALA A 404 -10.19 -6.40 11.70
N CYS A 405 -10.94 -5.51 11.03
CA CYS A 405 -10.93 -5.40 9.57
C CYS A 405 -9.63 -4.72 9.08
N THR A 406 -8.78 -5.48 8.40
CA THR A 406 -7.54 -4.97 7.81
C THR A 406 -7.38 -5.47 6.38
N GLY A 407 -6.97 -4.59 5.46
CA GLY A 407 -6.75 -4.94 4.04
C GLY A 407 -5.43 -5.69 3.77
N HIS A 408 -4.93 -6.45 4.74
CA HIS A 408 -3.78 -7.33 4.54
C HIS A 408 -4.24 -8.68 3.95
N ASN A 409 -3.71 -9.07 2.80
CA ASN A 409 -3.93 -10.43 2.32
C ASN A 409 -3.08 -11.42 3.14
N ARG A 410 -3.77 -12.26 3.92
CA ARG A 410 -3.19 -13.35 4.72
C ARG A 410 -3.66 -14.73 4.28
N SER A 411 -4.24 -14.82 3.09
CA SER A 411 -4.73 -16.10 2.55
C SER A 411 -3.57 -17.09 2.33
N PRO A 412 -3.85 -18.40 2.38
CA PRO A 412 -2.85 -19.42 2.10
C PRO A 412 -2.11 -19.22 0.78
N LEU A 413 -2.79 -18.77 -0.27
CA LEU A 413 -2.19 -18.55 -1.60
C LEU A 413 -0.88 -17.76 -1.56
N VAL A 414 -0.85 -16.67 -0.77
CA VAL A 414 0.25 -15.69 -0.81
C VAL A 414 1.22 -15.80 0.37
N ARG A 415 0.97 -16.71 1.32
CA ARG A 415 1.77 -16.85 2.54
C ARG A 415 2.62 -18.11 2.49
N ARG A 416 3.74 -18.11 3.23
CA ARG A 416 4.56 -19.31 3.43
C ARG A 416 3.70 -20.46 3.96
N PRO A 417 3.64 -21.61 3.25
CA PRO A 417 2.84 -22.75 3.70
C PRO A 417 3.21 -23.23 5.11
N SER A 418 2.21 -23.66 5.88
CA SER A 418 2.41 -24.31 7.17
C SER A 418 1.22 -25.20 7.52
N LEU A 419 1.34 -26.06 8.53
CA LEU A 419 0.20 -26.84 9.05
C LEU A 419 -0.76 -26.02 9.93
N GLN A 420 -0.52 -24.72 10.11
CA GLN A 420 -1.22 -23.85 11.06
C GLN A 420 -1.81 -22.59 10.40
N MET A 421 -1.94 -22.57 9.07
CA MET A 421 -2.51 -21.42 8.36
C MET A 421 -4.00 -21.24 8.71
N VAL A 422 -4.39 -19.99 8.90
CA VAL A 422 -5.78 -19.59 9.14
C VAL A 422 -6.50 -19.44 7.81
N THR A 423 -7.65 -20.09 7.68
CA THR A 423 -8.50 -20.05 6.48
C THR A 423 -9.86 -19.41 6.76
N THR A 424 -10.06 -18.75 7.89
CA THR A 424 -11.30 -18.03 8.15
C THR A 424 -11.36 -16.74 7.34
N VAL A 425 -12.57 -16.33 6.94
CA VAL A 425 -12.86 -15.08 6.22
C VAL A 425 -14.06 -14.40 6.88
N TRP A 426 -14.23 -13.09 6.67
CA TRP A 426 -15.31 -12.29 7.27
C TRP A 426 -16.65 -12.37 6.50
N TYR A 427 -16.74 -13.22 5.48
CA TYR A 427 -17.90 -13.33 4.60
C TYR A 427 -18.25 -14.78 4.25
N ASN A 428 -19.44 -14.98 3.70
CA ASN A 428 -19.81 -16.27 3.12
C ASN A 428 -19.15 -16.44 1.73
N ARG A 429 -18.28 -17.44 1.59
CA ARG A 429 -17.59 -17.75 0.33
C ARG A 429 -18.51 -17.99 -0.85
N SER A 430 -19.72 -18.50 -0.62
CA SER A 430 -20.69 -18.74 -1.70
C SER A 430 -21.03 -17.45 -2.46
N ALA A 431 -21.01 -16.29 -1.79
CA ALA A 431 -21.28 -15.00 -2.43
C ALA A 431 -20.23 -14.67 -3.51
N VAL A 432 -18.95 -14.97 -3.26
CA VAL A 432 -17.87 -14.78 -4.25
C VAL A 432 -18.04 -15.72 -5.44
N PHE A 433 -18.30 -17.00 -5.19
CA PHE A 433 -18.50 -17.98 -6.26
C PHE A 433 -19.74 -17.67 -7.10
N GLU A 434 -20.81 -17.17 -6.48
CA GLU A 434 -22.03 -16.79 -7.18
C GLU A 434 -21.86 -15.48 -7.97
N ALA A 435 -21.17 -14.48 -7.40
CA ALA A 435 -20.79 -13.28 -8.13
C ALA A 435 -19.91 -13.63 -9.35
N TRP A 436 -18.97 -14.56 -9.20
CA TRP A 436 -18.14 -15.06 -10.30
C TRP A 436 -18.98 -15.71 -11.40
N ARG A 437 -19.94 -16.57 -11.04
CA ARG A 437 -20.87 -17.19 -12.00
C ARG A 437 -21.66 -16.14 -12.78
N LEU A 438 -22.20 -15.14 -12.07
CA LEU A 438 -23.00 -14.07 -12.67
C LEU A 438 -22.17 -13.18 -13.60
N LEU A 439 -20.96 -12.79 -13.20
CA LEU A 439 -20.06 -12.05 -14.08
C LEU A 439 -19.71 -12.86 -15.33
N LEU A 440 -19.45 -14.17 -15.20
CA LEU A 440 -19.23 -15.03 -16.37
C LEU A 440 -20.46 -15.10 -17.29
N ALA A 441 -21.67 -15.13 -16.73
CA ALA A 441 -22.91 -15.11 -17.52
C ALA A 441 -23.10 -13.81 -18.31
N ALA A 442 -22.55 -12.68 -17.85
CA ALA A 442 -22.58 -11.40 -18.54
C ALA A 442 -21.59 -11.27 -19.71
N THR A 443 -20.67 -12.23 -19.87
CA THR A 443 -19.61 -12.18 -20.89
C THR A 443 -20.08 -12.01 -22.33
N PRO A 444 -21.19 -12.61 -22.81
CA PRO A 444 -21.64 -12.43 -24.19
C PRO A 444 -21.88 -10.95 -24.56
N THR A 445 -22.29 -10.14 -23.58
CA THR A 445 -22.57 -8.71 -23.76
C THR A 445 -21.35 -7.84 -23.45
N LEU A 446 -20.59 -8.18 -22.40
CA LEU A 446 -19.61 -7.27 -21.81
C LEU A 446 -18.15 -7.59 -22.11
N ALA A 447 -17.83 -8.70 -22.79
CA ALA A 447 -16.45 -9.14 -23.04
C ALA A 447 -15.57 -8.12 -23.78
N LYS A 448 -16.16 -7.17 -24.52
CA LYS A 448 -15.44 -6.09 -25.21
C LYS A 448 -15.01 -4.95 -24.28
N SER A 449 -15.62 -4.83 -23.09
CA SER A 449 -15.31 -3.77 -22.14
C SER A 449 -14.03 -4.10 -21.36
N PRO A 450 -12.96 -3.29 -21.44
CA PRO A 450 -11.70 -3.56 -20.74
C PRO A 450 -11.82 -3.50 -19.21
N THR A 451 -12.77 -2.73 -18.69
CA THR A 451 -13.08 -2.65 -17.26
C THR A 451 -13.85 -3.88 -16.79
N PHE A 452 -14.76 -4.41 -17.60
CA PHE A 452 -15.40 -5.69 -17.32
C PHE A 452 -14.40 -6.85 -17.33
N ARG A 453 -13.50 -6.91 -18.32
CA ARG A 453 -12.45 -7.94 -18.37
C ARG A 453 -11.54 -7.91 -17.13
N TYR A 454 -11.24 -6.70 -16.63
CA TYR A 454 -10.49 -6.52 -15.39
C TYR A 454 -11.23 -7.15 -14.21
N ASP A 455 -12.49 -6.75 -14.00
CA ASP A 455 -13.25 -7.21 -12.83
C ASP A 455 -13.54 -8.72 -12.91
N LEU A 456 -13.78 -9.26 -14.11
CA LEU A 456 -13.93 -10.69 -14.32
C LEU A 456 -12.64 -11.44 -13.94
N LEU A 457 -11.48 -10.93 -14.33
CA LEU A 457 -10.19 -11.51 -13.94
C LEU A 457 -9.97 -11.39 -12.44
N ASP A 458 -10.23 -10.22 -11.84
CA ASP A 458 -10.07 -9.94 -10.41
C ASP A 458 -10.94 -10.88 -9.55
N VAL A 459 -12.20 -11.09 -9.95
CA VAL A 459 -13.13 -12.03 -9.28
C VAL A 459 -12.77 -13.49 -9.55
N THR A 460 -12.30 -13.84 -10.76
CA THR A 460 -11.79 -15.20 -11.05
C THR A 460 -10.57 -15.52 -10.18
N ARG A 461 -9.65 -14.57 -10.04
CA ARG A 461 -8.50 -14.67 -9.16
C ARG A 461 -8.92 -14.82 -7.69
N GLN A 462 -9.92 -14.05 -7.24
CA GLN A 462 -10.48 -14.23 -5.89
C GLN A 462 -11.06 -15.64 -5.69
N ALA A 463 -11.82 -16.16 -6.66
CA ALA A 463 -12.36 -17.51 -6.58
C ALA A 463 -11.25 -18.58 -6.50
N ALA A 464 -10.15 -18.40 -7.25
CA ALA A 464 -8.98 -19.26 -7.15
C ALA A 464 -8.31 -19.18 -5.76
N GLN A 465 -8.21 -18.00 -5.15
CA GLN A 465 -7.71 -17.84 -3.78
C GLN A 465 -8.58 -18.59 -2.76
N GLU A 466 -9.90 -18.56 -2.90
CA GLU A 466 -10.81 -19.34 -2.05
C GLU A 466 -10.59 -20.84 -2.24
N LEU A 467 -10.46 -21.30 -3.49
CA LEU A 467 -10.19 -22.70 -3.81
C LEU A 467 -8.85 -23.19 -3.23
N VAL A 468 -7.79 -22.38 -3.26
CA VAL A 468 -6.52 -22.72 -2.62
C VAL A 468 -6.70 -22.95 -1.12
N SER A 469 -7.51 -22.12 -0.46
CA SER A 469 -7.79 -22.27 0.99
C SER A 469 -8.57 -23.55 1.30
N LEU A 470 -9.52 -23.91 0.44
CA LEU A 470 -10.31 -25.14 0.57
C LEU A 470 -9.45 -26.38 0.35
N TYR A 471 -8.69 -26.44 -0.75
CA TYR A 471 -7.78 -27.54 -1.04
C TYR A 471 -6.64 -27.68 -0.03
N TYR A 472 -6.15 -26.57 0.54
CA TYR A 472 -5.23 -26.62 1.67
C TYR A 472 -5.88 -27.29 2.90
N THR A 473 -7.15 -26.98 3.19
CA THR A 473 -7.86 -27.56 4.34
C THR A 473 -8.03 -29.08 4.18
N GLU A 474 -8.33 -29.54 2.97
CA GLU A 474 -8.41 -30.96 2.63
C GLU A 474 -7.06 -31.66 2.74
N ALA A 475 -6.01 -31.10 2.12
CA ALA A 475 -4.66 -31.65 2.20
C ALA A 475 -4.17 -31.74 3.65
N ARG A 476 -4.40 -30.69 4.45
CA ARG A 476 -4.08 -30.66 5.88
C ARG A 476 -4.84 -31.74 6.64
N THR A 477 -6.15 -31.89 6.40
CA THR A 477 -6.98 -32.88 7.08
C THR A 477 -6.52 -34.30 6.74
N ALA A 478 -6.30 -34.58 5.46
CA ALA A 478 -5.79 -35.86 4.98
C ALA A 478 -4.41 -36.18 5.59
N TYR A 479 -3.50 -35.20 5.65
CA TYR A 479 -2.20 -35.38 6.29
C TYR A 479 -2.33 -35.72 7.78
N LEU A 480 -3.17 -34.99 8.53
CA LEU A 480 -3.40 -35.22 9.96
C LEU A 480 -4.05 -36.59 10.23
N ASN A 481 -4.93 -37.03 9.32
CA ASN A 481 -5.56 -38.35 9.37
C ASN A 481 -4.67 -39.48 8.80
N LYS A 482 -3.48 -39.15 8.29
CA LYS A 482 -2.53 -40.07 7.65
C LYS A 482 -3.08 -40.75 6.39
N GLU A 483 -3.93 -40.06 5.65
CA GLU A 483 -4.58 -40.55 4.44
C GLU A 483 -3.79 -40.12 3.19
N LEU A 484 -2.91 -41.00 2.71
CA LEU A 484 -2.00 -40.70 1.60
C LEU A 484 -2.74 -40.35 0.29
N VAL A 485 -3.76 -41.13 -0.09
CA VAL A 485 -4.45 -40.93 -1.39
C VAL A 485 -5.23 -39.61 -1.43
N PRO A 486 -6.05 -39.25 -0.42
CA PRO A 486 -6.66 -37.92 -0.34
C PRO A 486 -5.63 -36.78 -0.30
N LEU A 487 -4.52 -36.93 0.45
CA LEU A 487 -3.45 -35.93 0.47
C LEU A 487 -2.86 -35.71 -0.92
N MET A 488 -2.48 -36.78 -1.62
CA MET A 488 -1.90 -36.68 -2.97
C MET A 488 -2.89 -36.08 -3.98
N ARG A 489 -4.19 -36.35 -3.85
CA ARG A 489 -5.22 -35.77 -4.70
C ARG A 489 -5.34 -34.26 -4.48
N ALA A 490 -5.53 -33.82 -3.24
CA ALA A 490 -5.68 -32.41 -2.90
C ALA A 490 -4.39 -31.62 -3.24
N ALA A 491 -3.22 -32.17 -2.89
CA ALA A 491 -1.92 -31.63 -3.26
C ALA A 491 -1.75 -31.51 -4.78
N GLY A 492 -2.09 -32.56 -5.52
CA GLY A 492 -1.94 -32.61 -6.97
C GLY A 492 -2.80 -31.56 -7.66
N ILE A 493 -4.05 -31.40 -7.23
CA ILE A 493 -4.95 -30.37 -7.76
C ILE A 493 -4.44 -28.97 -7.41
N LEU A 494 -4.04 -28.74 -6.16
CA LEU A 494 -3.56 -27.41 -5.73
C LEU A 494 -2.32 -26.99 -6.52
N VAL A 495 -1.29 -27.83 -6.55
CA VAL A 495 0.04 -27.50 -7.08
C VAL A 495 0.10 -27.57 -8.60
N TYR A 496 -0.42 -28.65 -9.20
CA TYR A 496 -0.19 -28.93 -10.62
C TYR A 496 -1.38 -28.53 -11.51
N GLU A 497 -2.51 -28.10 -10.92
CA GLU A 497 -3.67 -27.68 -11.69
C GLU A 497 -4.13 -26.25 -11.36
N LEU A 498 -4.42 -25.95 -10.09
CA LEU A 498 -5.05 -24.71 -9.68
C LEU A 498 -4.08 -23.51 -9.75
N LEU A 499 -2.88 -23.64 -9.19
CA LEU A 499 -1.87 -22.57 -9.24
C LEU A 499 -1.39 -22.26 -10.67
N PRO A 500 -1.12 -23.26 -11.55
CA PRO A 500 -0.82 -22.99 -12.96
C PRO A 500 -2.00 -22.36 -13.71
N ALA A 501 -3.24 -22.78 -13.42
CA ALA A 501 -4.42 -22.17 -14.04
C ALA A 501 -4.60 -20.71 -13.59
N LEU A 502 -4.31 -20.40 -12.33
CA LEU A 502 -4.29 -19.04 -11.80
C LEU A 502 -3.23 -18.18 -12.52
N ASP A 503 -1.99 -18.65 -12.63
CA ASP A 503 -0.93 -17.93 -13.34
C ASP A 503 -1.31 -17.66 -14.80
N GLY A 504 -1.89 -18.67 -15.47
CA GLY A 504 -2.36 -18.55 -16.85
C GLY A 504 -3.48 -17.53 -17.04
N VAL A 505 -4.49 -17.45 -16.15
CA VAL A 505 -5.54 -16.43 -16.28
C VAL A 505 -5.01 -15.03 -15.98
N LEU A 506 -4.12 -14.88 -14.99
CA LEU A 506 -3.44 -13.61 -14.71
C LEU A 506 -2.61 -13.15 -15.92
N ALA A 507 -1.98 -14.08 -16.63
CA ALA A 507 -1.13 -13.80 -17.79
C ALA A 507 -1.91 -13.20 -18.98
N SER A 508 -3.24 -13.26 -18.98
CA SER A 508 -4.09 -12.80 -20.07
C SER A 508 -4.36 -11.29 -20.09
N ASP A 509 -3.86 -10.54 -19.10
CA ASP A 509 -4.07 -9.10 -19.01
C ASP A 509 -2.81 -8.38 -18.51
N SER A 510 -2.38 -7.33 -19.21
CA SER A 510 -1.15 -6.59 -18.90
C SER A 510 -1.12 -5.98 -17.50
N ARG A 511 -2.29 -5.78 -16.88
CA ARG A 511 -2.44 -5.21 -15.52
C ARG A 511 -2.12 -6.21 -14.41
N PHE A 512 -1.99 -7.49 -14.74
CA PHE A 512 -1.74 -8.58 -13.78
C PHE A 512 -0.43 -9.33 -14.07
N LEU A 513 0.54 -8.71 -14.74
CA LEU A 513 1.83 -9.31 -15.07
C LEU A 513 2.94 -8.77 -14.17
N LEU A 514 3.76 -9.67 -13.61
CA LEU A 514 5.01 -9.28 -12.95
C LEU A 514 5.94 -8.58 -13.95
N GLY A 515 5.97 -9.02 -15.21
CA GLY A 515 6.79 -8.41 -16.25
C GLY A 515 6.43 -6.95 -16.51
N THR A 516 5.17 -6.54 -16.39
CA THR A 516 4.80 -5.11 -16.51
C THR A 516 5.47 -4.25 -15.43
N TRP A 517 5.51 -4.75 -14.18
CA TRP A 517 6.17 -4.06 -13.06
C TRP A 517 7.69 -4.00 -13.24
N LEU A 518 8.30 -5.13 -13.61
CA LEU A 518 9.75 -5.21 -13.80
C LEU A 518 10.22 -4.42 -15.02
N GLU A 519 9.48 -4.40 -16.13
CA GLU A 519 9.82 -3.55 -17.28
C GLU A 519 9.73 -2.05 -16.97
N GLN A 520 8.83 -1.62 -16.08
CA GLN A 520 8.85 -0.24 -15.58
C GLN A 520 10.15 0.06 -14.82
N ALA A 521 10.57 -0.85 -13.92
CA ALA A 521 11.83 -0.72 -13.21
C ALA A 521 13.02 -0.60 -14.18
N ARG A 522 13.04 -1.44 -15.22
CA ARG A 522 14.06 -1.40 -16.28
C ARG A 522 14.02 -0.12 -17.12
N ALA A 523 12.84 0.44 -17.41
CA ALA A 523 12.70 1.69 -18.14
C ALA A 523 13.23 2.91 -17.34
N VAL A 524 13.20 2.84 -16.01
CA VAL A 524 13.82 3.84 -15.13
C VAL A 524 15.33 3.69 -15.06
N ALA A 525 15.91 2.54 -15.39
CA ALA A 525 17.35 2.39 -15.47
C ALA A 525 17.96 3.10 -16.70
N VAL A 526 19.28 3.34 -16.67
CA VAL A 526 20.05 3.83 -17.83
C VAL A 526 21.10 2.85 -18.34
N SER A 527 21.21 1.68 -17.71
CA SER A 527 22.12 0.60 -18.11
C SER A 527 21.54 -0.76 -17.72
N GLU A 528 22.07 -1.85 -18.30
CA GLU A 528 21.63 -3.22 -17.96
C GLU A 528 21.90 -3.56 -16.49
N THR A 529 23.05 -3.16 -15.95
CA THR A 529 23.41 -3.40 -14.54
C THR A 529 22.44 -2.70 -13.60
N GLU A 530 22.08 -1.45 -13.91
CA GLU A 530 21.10 -0.69 -13.13
C GLU A 530 19.68 -1.28 -13.27
N ALA A 531 19.33 -1.77 -14.46
CA ALA A 531 18.06 -2.43 -14.71
C ALA A 531 17.91 -3.71 -13.86
N LEU A 532 18.94 -4.56 -13.82
CA LEU A 532 18.96 -5.77 -12.98
C LEU A 532 18.86 -5.42 -11.48
N PHE A 533 19.55 -4.37 -11.04
CA PHE A 533 19.49 -3.86 -9.67
C PHE A 533 18.08 -3.39 -9.28
N TYR A 534 17.39 -2.64 -10.15
CA TYR A 534 16.02 -2.18 -9.91
C TYR A 534 15.00 -3.33 -9.97
N GLU A 535 15.16 -4.29 -10.88
CA GLU A 535 14.33 -5.50 -10.88
C GLU A 535 14.49 -6.30 -9.59
N GLN A 536 15.72 -6.46 -9.09
CA GLN A 536 15.99 -7.15 -7.84
C GLN A 536 15.37 -6.42 -6.64
N ASN A 537 15.46 -5.09 -6.58
CA ASN A 537 14.75 -4.26 -5.62
C ASN A 537 13.24 -4.55 -5.63
N GLY A 538 12.65 -4.58 -6.83
CA GLY A 538 11.24 -4.93 -7.04
C GLY A 538 10.91 -6.35 -6.54
N ARG A 539 11.73 -7.36 -6.87
CA ARG A 539 11.50 -8.74 -6.42
C ARG A 539 11.59 -8.88 -4.91
N TYR A 540 12.59 -8.25 -4.27
CA TYR A 540 12.67 -8.22 -2.80
C TYR A 540 11.42 -7.61 -2.20
N GLN A 541 11.01 -6.41 -2.64
CA GLN A 541 9.87 -5.71 -2.08
C GLN A 541 8.60 -6.58 -2.08
N LEU A 542 8.31 -7.29 -3.17
CA LEU A 542 7.12 -8.12 -3.31
C LEU A 542 7.14 -9.42 -2.48
N THR A 543 8.31 -9.84 -1.98
CA THR A 543 8.53 -11.18 -1.41
C THR A 543 9.20 -11.14 -0.04
N LEU A 544 10.52 -11.29 0.03
CA LEU A 544 11.29 -11.36 1.27
C LEU A 544 11.33 -10.04 2.03
N TRP A 545 11.15 -8.92 1.33
CA TRP A 545 11.23 -7.53 1.78
C TRP A 545 12.62 -7.10 2.27
N GLY A 546 13.23 -7.89 3.17
CA GLY A 546 14.61 -7.79 3.62
C GLY A 546 15.47 -9.00 3.29
N PRO A 547 16.76 -8.98 3.65
CA PRO A 547 17.71 -10.04 3.29
C PRO A 547 17.38 -11.41 3.88
N GLU A 548 16.70 -11.44 5.03
CA GLU A 548 16.42 -12.66 5.80
C GLU A 548 14.93 -13.01 5.79
N GLY A 549 14.15 -12.43 4.87
CA GLY A 549 12.68 -12.54 4.91
C GLY A 549 12.07 -11.70 6.04
N ASN A 550 12.70 -10.57 6.36
CA ASN A 550 12.43 -9.75 7.55
C ASN A 550 10.94 -9.32 7.66
N ILE A 551 10.28 -9.06 6.53
CA ILE A 551 8.84 -8.77 6.48
C ILE A 551 8.16 -9.60 5.37
N LEU A 552 8.39 -10.91 5.45
CA LEU A 552 7.99 -11.89 4.44
C LEU A 552 6.52 -11.74 3.98
N ASP A 553 6.34 -11.69 2.66
CA ASP A 553 5.05 -11.63 1.97
C ASP A 553 4.19 -10.40 2.36
N TYR A 554 4.77 -9.34 2.96
CA TYR A 554 4.00 -8.18 3.38
C TYR A 554 3.32 -7.47 2.21
N ALA A 555 4.10 -7.22 1.15
CA ALA A 555 3.67 -6.57 -0.08
C ALA A 555 3.39 -7.59 -1.19
N ASN A 556 2.83 -8.74 -0.82
CA ASN A 556 2.46 -9.79 -1.76
C ASN A 556 1.57 -9.25 -2.89
N LYS A 557 1.66 -9.90 -4.06
CA LYS A 557 0.82 -9.59 -5.23
C LYS A 557 0.44 -10.88 -5.91
N GLN A 558 -0.76 -10.94 -6.47
CA GLN A 558 -1.18 -12.05 -7.32
C GLN A 558 -0.99 -11.64 -8.78
N LEU A 559 0.24 -11.80 -9.28
CA LEU A 559 0.65 -11.48 -10.64
C LEU A 559 1.14 -12.74 -11.35
N ALA A 560 0.90 -12.83 -12.66
CA ALA A 560 1.49 -13.85 -13.51
C ALA A 560 3.02 -13.77 -13.47
N GLY A 561 3.68 -14.93 -13.43
CA GLY A 561 5.11 -15.05 -13.19
C GLY A 561 5.48 -15.07 -11.71
N LEU A 562 4.82 -14.27 -10.86
CA LEU A 562 5.02 -14.33 -9.40
C LEU A 562 4.31 -15.55 -8.80
N VAL A 563 3.11 -15.88 -9.28
CA VAL A 563 2.43 -17.13 -8.90
C VAL A 563 3.24 -18.35 -9.32
N ALA A 564 3.61 -18.45 -10.59
CA ALA A 564 4.39 -19.58 -11.09
C ALA A 564 5.82 -19.66 -10.50
N GLY A 565 6.50 -18.53 -10.34
CA GLY A 565 7.92 -18.48 -9.97
C GLY A 565 8.20 -18.42 -8.46
N TYR A 566 7.22 -18.02 -7.64
CA TYR A 566 7.43 -17.82 -6.20
C TYR A 566 6.41 -18.58 -5.33
N TYR A 567 5.10 -18.42 -5.56
CA TYR A 567 4.11 -19.09 -4.71
C TYR A 567 4.00 -20.60 -5.00
N ALA A 568 3.94 -21.00 -6.27
CA ALA A 568 3.79 -22.40 -6.64
C ALA A 568 4.95 -23.30 -6.17
N PRO A 569 6.23 -22.92 -6.30
CA PRO A 569 7.34 -23.74 -5.79
C PRO A 569 7.30 -23.95 -4.28
N ARG A 570 6.84 -22.95 -3.51
CA ARG A 570 6.68 -23.08 -2.04
C ARG A 570 5.60 -24.10 -1.69
N TRP A 571 4.48 -24.06 -2.41
CA TRP A 571 3.38 -25.02 -2.24
C TRP A 571 3.76 -26.43 -2.70
N GLU A 572 4.50 -26.54 -3.79
CA GLU A 572 5.03 -27.82 -4.28
C GLU A 572 5.93 -28.48 -3.22
N LEU A 573 6.94 -27.74 -2.74
CA LEU A 573 7.85 -28.23 -1.69
C LEU A 573 7.08 -28.67 -0.43
N PHE A 574 6.12 -27.85 0.02
CA PHE A 574 5.32 -28.16 1.20
C PHE A 574 4.55 -29.47 1.02
N MET A 575 3.84 -29.62 -0.09
CA MET A 575 3.05 -30.82 -0.36
C MET A 575 3.91 -32.07 -0.55
N GLN A 576 5.06 -31.95 -1.22
CA GLN A 576 6.02 -33.04 -1.35
C GLN A 576 6.52 -33.50 0.02
N MET A 577 6.91 -32.57 0.89
CA MET A 577 7.38 -32.90 2.24
C MET A 577 6.28 -33.53 3.12
N LEU A 578 5.01 -33.14 2.97
CA LEU A 578 3.90 -33.82 3.66
C LEU A 578 3.67 -35.25 3.16
N VAL A 579 3.74 -35.46 1.84
CA VAL A 579 3.61 -36.80 1.24
C VAL A 579 4.76 -37.70 1.67
N GLU A 580 6.00 -37.22 1.59
CA GLU A 580 7.20 -37.94 2.04
C GLU A 580 7.14 -38.28 3.52
N SER A 581 6.64 -37.34 4.35
CA SER A 581 6.42 -37.56 5.77
C SER A 581 5.53 -38.78 6.04
N LEU A 582 4.40 -38.91 5.31
CA LEU A 582 3.52 -40.08 5.43
C LEU A 582 4.16 -41.37 4.90
N VAL A 583 4.82 -41.32 3.74
CA VAL A 583 5.46 -42.49 3.11
C VAL A 583 6.59 -43.05 3.97
N GLN A 584 7.40 -42.18 4.56
CA GLN A 584 8.55 -42.57 5.39
C GLN A 584 8.18 -42.82 6.86
N GLY A 585 6.96 -42.48 7.28
CA GLY A 585 6.55 -42.53 8.68
C GLY A 585 7.31 -41.57 9.60
N ARG A 586 7.88 -40.48 9.05
CA ARG A 586 8.62 -39.46 9.80
C ARG A 586 7.79 -38.19 9.90
N PRO A 587 7.56 -37.60 11.09
CA PRO A 587 6.75 -36.39 11.21
C PRO A 587 7.32 -35.22 10.40
N PHE A 588 6.46 -34.47 9.72
CA PHE A 588 6.81 -33.19 9.10
C PHE A 588 7.36 -32.21 10.16
N GLN A 589 8.46 -31.55 9.82
CA GLN A 589 9.12 -30.57 10.68
C GLN A 589 9.11 -29.21 9.99
N GLN A 590 8.36 -28.26 10.56
CA GLN A 590 8.13 -26.94 9.98
C GLN A 590 9.45 -26.15 9.76
N HIS A 591 10.39 -26.23 10.71
CA HIS A 591 11.67 -25.52 10.59
C HIS A 591 12.51 -25.99 9.39
N HIS A 592 12.60 -27.29 9.13
CA HIS A 592 13.28 -27.82 7.93
C HIS A 592 12.59 -27.38 6.63
N PHE A 593 11.26 -27.32 6.62
CA PHE A 593 10.54 -26.77 5.47
C PHE A 593 10.86 -25.30 5.27
N GLU A 594 10.89 -24.50 6.34
CA GLU A 594 11.17 -23.06 6.28
C GLU A 594 12.58 -22.77 5.76
N GLU A 595 13.59 -23.56 6.18
CA GLU A 595 14.95 -23.47 5.65
C GLU A 595 15.01 -23.73 4.14
N ASN A 596 14.33 -24.80 3.69
CA ASN A 596 14.28 -25.17 2.27
C ASN A 596 13.45 -24.18 1.44
N ALA A 597 12.32 -23.72 1.96
CA ALA A 597 11.46 -22.75 1.31
C ALA A 597 12.17 -21.41 1.15
N PHE A 598 12.96 -20.98 2.15
CA PHE A 598 13.76 -19.76 2.07
C PHE A 598 14.77 -19.80 0.91
N GLN A 599 15.36 -20.96 0.61
CA GLN A 599 16.24 -21.11 -0.57
C GLN A 599 15.49 -20.88 -1.89
N LEU A 600 14.26 -21.37 -2.02
CA LEU A 600 13.41 -21.13 -3.20
C LEU A 600 13.03 -19.65 -3.32
N GLU A 601 12.61 -19.05 -2.20
CA GLU A 601 12.23 -17.66 -2.13
C GLU A 601 13.40 -16.73 -2.48
N GLN A 602 14.59 -17.03 -1.97
CA GLN A 602 15.83 -16.32 -2.28
C GLN A 602 16.24 -16.51 -3.75
N SER A 603 16.12 -17.73 -4.28
CA SER A 603 16.42 -18.03 -5.68
C SER A 603 15.54 -17.24 -6.64
N PHE A 604 14.25 -17.05 -6.34
CA PHE A 604 13.36 -16.19 -7.12
C PHE A 604 13.87 -14.75 -7.16
N VAL A 605 14.32 -14.20 -6.02
CA VAL A 605 14.79 -12.81 -5.92
C VAL A 605 16.09 -12.59 -6.69
N PHE A 606 17.06 -13.50 -6.58
CA PHE A 606 18.36 -13.38 -7.28
C PHE A 606 18.31 -13.82 -8.74
N SER A 607 17.22 -14.47 -9.17
CA SER A 607 17.06 -14.86 -10.57
C SER A 607 17.05 -13.64 -11.49
N THR A 608 17.83 -13.72 -12.58
CA THR A 608 17.81 -12.75 -13.68
C THR A 608 16.75 -13.07 -14.72
N GLN A 609 15.85 -14.01 -14.43
CA GLN A 609 14.74 -14.37 -15.31
C GLN A 609 13.89 -13.14 -15.64
N ARG A 610 13.69 -12.95 -16.95
CA ARG A 610 12.77 -11.96 -17.50
C ARG A 610 11.36 -12.52 -17.58
N TYR A 611 10.38 -11.65 -17.34
CA TYR A 611 8.97 -12.00 -17.33
C TYR A 611 8.24 -11.27 -18.47
N PRO A 612 7.27 -11.91 -19.15
CA PRO A 612 6.51 -11.26 -20.21
C PRO A 612 5.77 -10.01 -19.70
N SER A 613 5.86 -8.92 -20.47
CA SER A 613 5.11 -7.68 -20.25
C SER A 613 3.91 -7.52 -21.19
N GLN A 614 3.69 -8.49 -22.08
CA GLN A 614 2.55 -8.56 -22.99
C GLN A 614 1.61 -9.69 -22.57
N PRO A 615 0.28 -9.49 -22.65
CA PRO A 615 -0.68 -10.50 -22.26
C PRO A 615 -0.68 -11.69 -23.22
N GLN A 616 -0.98 -12.88 -22.70
CA GLN A 616 -1.10 -14.12 -23.46
C GLN A 616 -2.41 -14.85 -23.13
N GLY A 617 -3.12 -15.28 -24.18
CA GLY A 617 -4.41 -15.96 -24.06
C GLY A 617 -5.60 -15.00 -23.95
N ASP A 618 -6.81 -15.55 -23.84
CA ASP A 618 -8.03 -14.78 -23.65
C ASP A 618 -8.59 -14.98 -22.23
N THR A 619 -8.76 -13.86 -21.52
CA THR A 619 -9.26 -13.80 -20.15
C THR A 619 -10.61 -14.48 -19.97
N VAL A 620 -11.55 -14.28 -20.91
CA VAL A 620 -12.91 -14.82 -20.79
C VAL A 620 -12.87 -16.34 -20.94
N ASP A 621 -12.16 -16.84 -21.95
CA ASP A 621 -12.00 -18.27 -22.18
C ASP A 621 -11.31 -18.98 -21.02
N LEU A 622 -10.23 -18.39 -20.48
CA LEU A 622 -9.48 -18.96 -19.36
C LEU A 622 -10.30 -18.93 -18.06
N ALA A 623 -10.98 -17.82 -17.77
CA ALA A 623 -11.89 -17.73 -16.62
C ALA A 623 -13.02 -18.76 -16.71
N LYS A 624 -13.61 -18.95 -17.90
CA LYS A 624 -14.66 -19.95 -18.14
C LYS A 624 -14.14 -21.37 -17.97
N LYS A 625 -12.93 -21.69 -18.44
CA LYS A 625 -12.31 -23.02 -18.25
C LYS A 625 -12.11 -23.33 -16.77
N LEU A 626 -11.61 -22.36 -16.00
CA LEU A 626 -11.41 -22.49 -14.55
C LEU A 626 -12.77 -22.69 -13.85
N PHE A 627 -13.78 -21.91 -14.22
CA PHE A 627 -15.15 -22.04 -13.70
C PHE A 627 -15.75 -23.43 -13.94
N LEU A 628 -15.77 -23.90 -15.19
CA LEU A 628 -16.38 -25.19 -15.54
C LEU A 628 -15.69 -26.37 -14.84
N LYS A 629 -14.41 -26.23 -14.50
CA LYS A 629 -13.65 -27.27 -13.82
C LYS A 629 -13.91 -27.34 -12.32
N TYR A 630 -13.95 -26.19 -11.64
CA TYR A 630 -13.93 -26.13 -10.17
C TYR A 630 -15.28 -25.78 -9.53
N TYR A 631 -16.13 -24.98 -10.18
CA TYR A 631 -17.42 -24.58 -9.62
C TYR A 631 -18.38 -25.77 -9.36
N PRO A 632 -18.51 -26.79 -10.25
CA PRO A 632 -19.37 -27.94 -9.97
C PRO A 632 -18.93 -28.75 -8.75
N ARG A 633 -17.62 -28.84 -8.46
CA ARG A 633 -17.08 -29.57 -7.30
C ARG A 633 -17.46 -28.89 -5.98
N LEU A 634 -17.44 -27.55 -5.98
CA LEU A 634 -17.91 -26.74 -4.85
C LEU A 634 -19.39 -27.00 -4.56
N VAL A 635 -20.26 -26.93 -5.59
CA VAL A 635 -21.70 -27.13 -5.42
C VAL A 635 -22.04 -28.55 -4.97
N ALA A 636 -21.30 -29.54 -5.45
CA ALA A 636 -21.50 -30.93 -5.08
C ALA A 636 -20.94 -31.29 -3.69
N GLY A 637 -20.16 -30.41 -3.04
CA GLY A 637 -19.45 -30.72 -1.80
C GLY A 637 -18.40 -31.82 -1.97
N THR A 638 -17.89 -32.00 -3.19
CA THR A 638 -16.91 -33.04 -3.57
C THR A 638 -15.55 -32.44 -3.91
N LEU A 639 -15.22 -31.32 -3.25
CA LEU A 639 -13.92 -30.70 -3.43
C LEU A 639 -12.77 -31.68 -3.16
#